data_AF-A0A1M7S0B1-F1
#
_entry.id   AF-A0A1M7S0B1-F1
#
_cell.length_a   1.000
_cell.length_b   1.000
_cell.length_c   1.000
_cell.angle_alpha   90.00
_cell.angle_beta   90.00
_cell.angle_gamma   90.00
#
_symmetry.space_group_name_H-M   'P 1'
#
loop_
_entity.id
_entity.type
_entity.pdbx_description
1 polymer ?
#
loop_
_entity_poly.entity_id
_entity_poly.type
_entity_poly.pdbx_seq_one_letter_code
_entity_poly.pdbx_strand_id
1 'polypeptide(L)'
;MKRLYLIFSVVIVALVIFSCGIKIPEKAPEKVKLQYTKHLEFPITTLDFKIKDLVDDFEGQLGADMTLVKTDPVEIKYATEVVFSPGTFLKGIENELQNKLSEFGGRFDLSIDTNYLATQFHGSIDLPELQPVEQTISNPEIEIPDLTIISGQDLPVSSGQNNFSIPTSFLSTLIFDEANLKSVDVYLQISNVTASNPVLIVDGVSYSITLGTKTLSNILLKKSSSVILRFNSASAGIAKITLEFRNQKLNYFKNLDASQLDEEKISLDISQSISVVSGTWKLALDGNVGIQIIVAGFSGNITQTYTAKSGSSTIGSGSSYSLNASIALDETKKFTVGDGIQISGTIELTGTVSADFRIAPKVKFTPNVQVKKIEDYPVSLTVPLPENVTALSFTSGSGYMLLSFEGINITGVSGTFGSNALEMLSGHIKVPFGGISLPAVLNANISGDVGSGGIFYSLSLPNDQNIIIASATISGVSADPVVINQPVPAAVSQLADSATATIIVKLNYDVSNITGLNLNITSNFFDVGNGTHPLSGPGIIELKSENKNFDFSTFTNFSLTLTPNIPSAITVNNVNIRDGVRLSIEPVLEKFEISSVDIKPQTYSEDFGTVVDFGDVFSGDFGFLKELDFALNALLGFEITESTIPATMTLYISGDPVNLTKGETANIGDMIKQLIKDGSALELSITLQTGSGELTKDSEIRAWLDLTIPLQANTPNTDVVINEGTIDLSTLNQVKDIVELAQLKFGTYSNTTGLKAKLKLGDDVTITLTDTQPTIELNKAQIETLADTAVPYKIMLPANSTIALNYNGQLNVAPYLSVDLKVATEVSLK
;
A
#
# COMPACT_ATOMS: atom_id res chain seq x y z
N MET A 1 5.50 76.42 70.80
CA MET A 1 4.92 76.68 72.13
C MET A 1 4.03 75.50 72.58
N LYS A 2 4.60 74.31 72.88
CA LYS A 2 3.99 73.34 73.82
C LYS A 2 3.91 73.89 75.27
N ARG A 3 4.06 75.22 75.46
CA ARG A 3 4.16 75.89 76.76
C ARG A 3 3.02 76.89 77.05
N LEU A 4 1.95 76.93 76.24
CA LEU A 4 0.72 77.69 76.60
C LEU A 4 -0.60 76.92 76.41
N TYR A 5 -0.58 75.68 75.90
CA TYR A 5 -1.71 74.73 76.01
C TYR A 5 -2.17 74.49 77.47
N LEU A 6 -1.41 74.96 78.45
CA LEU A 6 -1.67 74.82 79.87
C LEU A 6 -2.11 76.13 80.54
N ILE A 7 -1.92 77.30 79.91
CA ILE A 7 -2.29 78.53 80.61
C ILE A 7 -3.79 78.66 80.70
N PHE A 8 -4.61 78.39 79.67
CA PHE A 8 -6.00 78.80 79.87
C PHE A 8 -7.16 77.91 79.38
N SER A 9 -6.93 76.59 79.33
CA SER A 9 -7.96 75.62 79.77
C SER A 9 -8.62 76.03 81.11
N VAL A 10 -7.95 76.86 81.92
CA VAL A 10 -8.43 77.46 83.17
C VAL A 10 -9.52 78.57 82.99
N VAL A 11 -9.78 79.16 81.81
CA VAL A 11 -10.67 80.37 81.54
C VAL A 11 -11.87 79.79 80.85
N ILE A 12 -11.62 78.82 79.95
CA ILE A 12 -12.62 77.91 79.42
C ILE A 12 -13.53 77.35 80.52
N VAL A 13 -13.13 77.34 81.80
CA VAL A 13 -14.04 77.05 82.93
C VAL A 13 -14.37 78.26 83.81
N ALA A 14 -13.45 79.19 84.06
CA ALA A 14 -13.76 80.33 84.94
C ALA A 14 -14.92 81.22 84.43
N LEU A 15 -15.16 81.30 83.12
CA LEU A 15 -16.31 82.04 82.58
C LEU A 15 -17.57 81.21 82.33
N VAL A 16 -17.51 79.88 82.43
CA VAL A 16 -18.72 79.03 82.38
C VAL A 16 -19.72 79.40 83.49
N ILE A 17 -19.30 80.15 84.52
CA ILE A 17 -20.06 80.22 85.78
C ILE A 17 -20.51 81.65 86.19
N PHE A 18 -19.99 82.75 85.62
CA PHE A 18 -20.37 84.10 86.13
C PHE A 18 -20.98 85.08 85.12
N SER A 19 -21.00 84.78 83.82
CA SER A 19 -21.21 85.81 82.79
C SER A 19 -22.22 85.39 81.73
N CYS A 20 -23.49 85.20 82.12
CA CYS A 20 -24.68 85.68 81.39
C CYS A 20 -25.94 85.00 81.96
N GLY A 21 -26.82 85.84 82.51
CA GLY A 21 -27.99 85.45 83.27
C GLY A 21 -29.05 84.69 82.49
N ILE A 22 -29.31 83.46 82.93
CA ILE A 22 -30.56 82.74 82.69
C ILE A 22 -31.41 82.95 83.96
N LYS A 23 -32.44 83.80 83.87
CA LYS A 23 -33.46 83.97 84.91
C LYS A 23 -34.20 82.65 85.09
N ILE A 24 -33.98 81.95 86.20
CA ILE A 24 -34.86 80.84 86.61
C ILE A 24 -35.94 81.41 87.56
N PRO A 25 -37.23 81.12 87.31
CA PRO A 25 -38.37 81.81 87.93
C PRO A 25 -38.53 81.51 89.42
N GLU A 26 -39.17 82.42 90.15
CA GLU A 26 -39.43 82.35 91.61
C GLU A 26 -40.38 81.21 92.08
N LYS A 27 -40.67 80.18 91.26
CA LYS A 27 -41.43 78.98 91.68
C LYS A 27 -40.98 77.69 90.97
N ALA A 28 -40.87 76.61 91.75
CA ALA A 28 -40.69 75.25 91.22
C ALA A 28 -42.01 74.70 90.62
N PRO A 29 -41.97 73.98 89.47
CA PRO A 29 -43.14 73.37 88.87
C PRO A 29 -43.56 72.07 89.57
N GLU A 30 -44.86 71.92 89.86
CA GLU A 30 -45.50 70.79 90.57
C GLU A 30 -45.49 69.44 89.79
N LYS A 31 -44.92 69.40 88.58
CA LYS A 31 -44.99 68.24 87.68
C LYS A 31 -43.69 68.04 86.91
N VAL A 32 -43.18 66.79 86.91
CA VAL A 32 -42.07 66.36 86.05
C VAL A 32 -42.58 65.29 85.09
N LYS A 33 -42.43 65.55 83.78
CA LYS A 33 -42.68 64.56 82.72
C LYS A 33 -41.38 63.79 82.47
N LEU A 34 -41.42 62.46 82.59
CA LEU A 34 -40.35 61.59 82.13
C LEU A 34 -40.73 61.01 80.76
N GLN A 35 -39.90 61.26 79.76
CA GLN A 35 -40.01 60.70 78.41
C GLN A 35 -38.98 59.57 78.25
N TYR A 36 -39.44 58.40 77.81
CA TYR A 36 -38.58 57.32 77.35
C TYR A 36 -38.65 57.24 75.82
N THR A 37 -37.49 57.11 75.18
CA THR A 37 -37.38 56.87 73.74
C THR A 37 -36.92 55.45 73.51
N LYS A 38 -37.67 54.64 72.75
CA LYS A 38 -37.26 53.27 72.34
C LYS A 38 -36.99 53.24 70.84
N HIS A 39 -35.79 52.82 70.45
CA HIS A 39 -35.37 52.68 69.06
C HIS A 39 -35.81 51.33 68.47
N LEU A 40 -36.40 51.33 67.28
CA LEU A 40 -36.77 50.15 66.51
C LEU A 40 -36.20 50.24 65.09
N GLU A 41 -35.67 49.13 64.58
CA GLU A 41 -35.16 49.02 63.21
C GLU A 41 -35.95 47.96 62.44
N PHE A 42 -36.45 48.32 61.26
CA PHE A 42 -37.25 47.46 60.40
C PHE A 42 -36.51 47.24 59.07
N PRO A 43 -35.90 46.07 58.83
CA PRO A 43 -35.24 45.80 57.55
C PRO A 43 -36.27 45.81 56.40
N ILE A 44 -35.90 46.37 55.25
CA ILE A 44 -36.76 46.40 54.05
C ILE A 44 -36.43 45.22 53.13
N THR A 45 -35.26 45.26 52.50
CA THR A 45 -34.76 44.23 51.58
C THR A 45 -33.25 44.39 51.41
N THR A 46 -32.56 43.35 50.95
CA THR A 46 -31.14 43.42 50.57
C THR A 46 -31.05 43.28 49.05
N LEU A 47 -30.43 44.26 48.39
CA LEU A 47 -30.11 44.18 46.96
C LEU A 47 -28.62 43.88 46.83
N ASP A 48 -28.30 42.71 46.29
CA ASP A 48 -26.95 42.34 45.87
C ASP A 48 -26.95 42.14 44.35
N PHE A 49 -26.32 43.08 43.64
CA PHE A 49 -26.28 43.11 42.19
C PHE A 49 -24.83 43.28 41.73
N LYS A 50 -24.32 42.33 40.95
CA LYS A 50 -22.95 42.37 40.41
C LYS A 50 -23.03 42.58 38.91
N ILE A 51 -22.28 43.57 38.40
CA ILE A 51 -22.20 43.80 36.97
C ILE A 51 -21.62 42.59 36.25
N LYS A 52 -20.69 41.85 36.88
CA LYS A 52 -20.18 40.60 36.31
C LYS A 52 -21.26 39.56 36.02
N ASP A 53 -22.20 39.34 36.94
CA ASP A 53 -23.25 38.34 36.75
C ASP A 53 -24.15 38.73 35.58
N LEU A 54 -24.46 40.03 35.46
CA LEU A 54 -25.17 40.62 34.33
C LEU A 54 -24.36 40.45 33.01
N VAL A 55 -23.08 40.83 33.01
CA VAL A 55 -22.22 40.84 31.81
C VAL A 55 -21.90 39.43 31.30
N ASP A 56 -21.73 38.46 32.20
CA ASP A 56 -21.49 37.06 31.84
C ASP A 56 -22.74 36.42 31.19
N ASP A 57 -23.96 36.77 31.67
CA ASP A 57 -25.21 36.36 31.02
C ASP A 57 -25.40 37.01 29.64
N PHE A 58 -25.01 38.28 29.51
CA PHE A 58 -25.02 39.03 28.25
C PHE A 58 -24.01 38.49 27.23
N GLU A 59 -22.82 38.08 27.67
CA GLU A 59 -21.80 37.45 26.82
C GLU A 59 -22.33 36.17 26.15
N GLY A 60 -23.16 35.39 26.86
CA GLY A 60 -23.82 34.21 26.30
C GLY A 60 -24.88 34.50 25.22
N GLN A 61 -25.31 35.76 25.09
CA GLN A 61 -26.28 36.22 24.08
C GLN A 61 -25.60 36.89 22.87
N LEU A 62 -24.27 37.08 22.90
CA LEU A 62 -23.51 37.59 21.75
C LEU A 62 -23.26 36.47 20.74
N GLY A 63 -23.46 36.76 19.45
CA GLY A 63 -23.10 35.84 18.35
C GLY A 63 -21.58 35.60 18.25
N ALA A 64 -21.17 34.60 17.47
CA ALA A 64 -19.77 34.15 17.35
C ALA A 64 -18.76 35.24 16.93
N ASP A 65 -19.24 36.28 16.26
CA ASP A 65 -18.40 37.31 15.66
C ASP A 65 -18.25 38.58 16.52
N MET A 66 -19.02 38.69 17.63
CA MET A 66 -18.88 39.79 18.60
C MET A 66 -18.12 39.34 19.84
N THR A 67 -17.17 40.16 20.27
CA THR A 67 -16.37 39.89 21.48
C THR A 67 -16.69 40.91 22.57
N LEU A 68 -17.02 40.41 23.78
CA LEU A 68 -17.14 41.23 24.97
C LEU A 68 -15.78 41.42 25.66
N VAL A 69 -15.40 42.66 25.91
CA VAL A 69 -14.19 43.03 26.63
C VAL A 69 -14.57 43.42 28.06
N LYS A 70 -14.11 42.60 29.01
CA LYS A 70 -14.42 42.69 30.45
C LYS A 70 -13.58 43.77 31.15
N THR A 71 -13.78 45.02 30.75
CA THR A 71 -13.12 46.22 31.28
C THR A 71 -14.05 47.03 32.17
N ASP A 72 -13.52 48.08 32.80
CA ASP A 72 -14.29 49.06 33.58
C ASP A 72 -14.17 50.45 32.88
N PRO A 73 -15.07 50.82 31.94
CA PRO A 73 -16.33 50.17 31.57
C PRO A 73 -16.18 49.03 30.54
N VAL A 74 -17.20 48.16 30.44
CA VAL A 74 -17.26 47.03 29.49
C VAL A 74 -17.38 47.51 28.04
N GLU A 75 -16.76 46.83 27.08
CA GLU A 75 -16.85 47.13 25.64
C GLU A 75 -17.33 45.91 24.84
N ILE A 76 -18.06 46.10 23.73
CA ILE A 76 -18.37 45.07 22.72
C ILE A 76 -17.64 45.42 21.44
N LYS A 77 -16.96 44.45 20.81
CA LYS A 77 -16.16 44.64 19.59
C LYS A 77 -16.57 43.68 18.47
N TYR A 78 -16.50 44.14 17.22
CA TYR A 78 -16.70 43.35 16.00
C TYR A 78 -15.76 43.87 14.89
N ALA A 79 -15.13 42.98 14.11
CA ALA A 79 -14.22 43.35 13.01
C ALA A 79 -14.34 42.39 11.81
N THR A 80 -14.34 42.92 10.57
CA THR A 80 -14.39 42.12 9.33
C THR A 80 -13.65 42.80 8.16
N GLU A 81 -13.11 42.03 7.20
CA GLU A 81 -12.37 42.57 6.03
C GLU A 81 -12.52 41.75 4.72
N VAL A 82 -12.35 42.43 3.58
CA VAL A 82 -12.30 41.88 2.22
C VAL A 82 -11.06 42.38 1.49
N VAL A 83 -10.32 41.48 0.81
CA VAL A 83 -9.06 41.79 0.10
C VAL A 83 -9.06 41.23 -1.32
N PHE A 84 -8.69 42.05 -2.31
CA PHE A 84 -8.49 41.64 -3.70
C PHE A 84 -7.06 41.93 -4.18
N SER A 85 -6.38 40.96 -4.81
CA SER A 85 -5.02 41.13 -5.38
C SER A 85 -4.81 40.41 -6.73
N PRO A 86 -3.97 40.95 -7.64
CA PRO A 86 -3.71 40.36 -8.98
C PRO A 86 -2.92 39.05 -8.99
N GLY A 87 -2.32 38.63 -7.89
CA GLY A 87 -1.36 37.51 -7.85
C GLY A 87 -1.92 36.14 -8.26
N THR A 88 -3.24 35.99 -8.40
CA THR A 88 -3.91 34.72 -8.78
C THR A 88 -4.43 34.71 -10.22
N PHE A 89 -4.23 35.79 -10.97
CA PHE A 89 -4.96 36.08 -12.21
C PHE A 89 -4.80 35.02 -13.31
N LEU A 90 -3.61 34.42 -13.47
CA LEU A 90 -3.33 33.36 -14.46
C LEU A 90 -2.96 32.01 -13.81
N LYS A 91 -3.31 31.79 -12.54
CA LYS A 91 -2.91 30.58 -11.79
C LYS A 91 -3.35 29.27 -12.44
N GLY A 92 -4.47 29.26 -13.17
CA GLY A 92 -4.91 28.10 -13.94
C GLY A 92 -3.96 27.74 -15.10
N ILE A 93 -3.35 28.74 -15.75
CA ILE A 93 -2.36 28.54 -16.81
C ILE A 93 -1.04 28.04 -16.21
N GLU A 94 -0.62 28.60 -15.08
CA GLU A 94 0.56 28.17 -14.33
C GLU A 94 0.48 26.67 -13.98
N ASN A 95 -0.64 26.23 -13.39
CA ASN A 95 -0.85 24.83 -13.02
C ASN A 95 -0.82 23.89 -14.24
N GLU A 96 -1.48 24.26 -15.34
CA GLU A 96 -1.50 23.44 -16.56
C GLU A 96 -0.11 23.34 -17.19
N LEU A 97 0.64 24.45 -17.22
CA LEU A 97 2.03 24.47 -17.68
C LEU A 97 2.89 23.54 -16.83
N GLN A 98 2.78 23.61 -15.49
CA GLN A 98 3.53 22.75 -14.59
C GLN A 98 3.21 21.26 -14.82
N ASN A 99 1.92 20.89 -14.91
CA ASN A 99 1.49 19.52 -15.14
C ASN A 99 2.01 18.95 -16.48
N LYS A 100 1.88 19.72 -17.58
CA LYS A 100 2.30 19.27 -18.91
C LYS A 100 3.82 19.19 -19.06
N LEU A 101 4.56 20.06 -18.38
CA LEU A 101 6.02 19.94 -18.29
C LEU A 101 6.40 18.64 -17.56
N SER A 102 5.79 18.32 -16.41
CA SER A 102 6.07 17.06 -15.71
C SER A 102 5.79 15.81 -16.56
N GLU A 103 4.72 15.81 -17.37
CA GLU A 103 4.44 14.72 -18.33
C GLU A 103 5.57 14.53 -19.36
N PHE A 104 6.19 15.62 -19.83
CA PHE A 104 7.30 15.55 -20.79
C PHE A 104 8.53 14.86 -20.19
N GLY A 105 8.88 15.19 -18.94
CA GLY A 105 10.07 14.62 -18.30
C GLY A 105 9.99 13.11 -18.10
N GLY A 106 8.80 12.58 -17.81
CA GLY A 106 8.59 11.13 -17.68
C GLY A 106 8.56 10.35 -19.01
N ARG A 107 8.38 11.04 -20.15
CA ARG A 107 8.31 10.41 -21.49
C ARG A 107 9.64 10.41 -22.23
N PHE A 108 10.65 11.10 -21.71
CA PHE A 108 11.92 11.33 -22.37
C PHE A 108 13.11 10.87 -21.52
N ASP A 109 13.05 9.60 -21.09
CA ASP A 109 14.17 8.89 -20.45
C ASP A 109 14.52 7.63 -21.28
N LEU A 110 15.62 7.69 -22.03
CA LEU A 110 16.18 6.52 -22.72
C LEU A 110 17.43 6.09 -21.97
N SER A 111 17.38 4.88 -21.42
CA SER A 111 18.54 4.22 -20.85
C SER A 111 18.74 2.84 -21.49
N ILE A 112 19.98 2.54 -21.91
CA ILE A 112 20.38 1.14 -22.12
C ILE A 112 20.93 0.62 -20.81
N ASP A 113 20.09 -0.10 -20.07
CA ASP A 113 20.49 -0.79 -18.85
C ASP A 113 21.25 -2.07 -19.20
N THR A 114 22.54 -2.11 -18.86
CA THR A 114 23.40 -3.25 -19.13
C THR A 114 23.33 -4.33 -18.06
N ASN A 115 22.56 -4.10 -16.98
CA ASN A 115 22.03 -5.20 -16.17
C ASN A 115 21.21 -6.17 -17.03
N TYR A 116 20.66 -5.75 -18.17
CA TYR A 116 19.99 -6.65 -19.11
C TYR A 116 20.86 -7.86 -19.49
N LEU A 117 22.15 -7.67 -19.79
CA LEU A 117 23.05 -8.78 -20.18
C LEU A 117 23.32 -9.75 -19.01
N ALA A 118 23.36 -9.24 -17.78
CA ALA A 118 23.54 -10.05 -16.59
C ALA A 118 22.24 -10.74 -16.12
N THR A 119 21.08 -10.09 -16.35
CA THR A 119 19.78 -10.57 -15.88
C THR A 119 19.10 -11.53 -16.86
N GLN A 120 19.36 -11.42 -18.16
CA GLN A 120 18.73 -12.26 -19.19
C GLN A 120 19.56 -13.48 -19.60
N PHE A 121 20.87 -13.49 -19.31
CA PHE A 121 21.70 -14.65 -19.63
C PHE A 121 21.80 -15.62 -18.43
N HIS A 122 20.74 -16.38 -18.24
CA HIS A 122 20.67 -17.50 -17.32
C HIS A 122 19.86 -18.64 -17.95
N GLY A 123 20.02 -19.85 -17.45
CA GLY A 123 19.27 -21.00 -17.95
C GLY A 123 19.66 -22.32 -17.29
N SER A 124 19.12 -23.41 -17.79
CA SER A 124 19.44 -24.77 -17.37
C SER A 124 20.12 -25.54 -18.50
N ILE A 125 20.97 -26.48 -18.10
CA ILE A 125 21.58 -27.49 -18.95
C ILE A 125 20.98 -28.83 -18.53
N ASP A 126 20.28 -29.47 -19.46
CA ASP A 126 19.71 -30.79 -19.25
C ASP A 126 20.81 -31.84 -19.36
N LEU A 127 20.84 -32.75 -18.40
CA LEU A 127 21.70 -33.94 -18.42
C LEU A 127 20.91 -35.12 -19.02
N PRO A 128 21.57 -36.07 -19.70
CA PRO A 128 20.86 -37.16 -20.37
C PRO A 128 20.14 -38.08 -19.37
N GLU A 129 18.91 -38.46 -19.70
CA GLU A 129 18.13 -39.46 -18.97
C GLU A 129 18.24 -40.82 -19.65
N LEU A 130 18.41 -41.89 -18.86
CA LEU A 130 18.43 -43.26 -19.38
C LEU A 130 17.02 -43.87 -19.37
N GLN A 131 16.59 -44.39 -20.53
CA GLN A 131 15.29 -45.02 -20.67
C GLN A 131 15.34 -46.52 -20.34
N PRO A 132 14.26 -47.09 -19.75
CA PRO A 132 14.14 -48.52 -19.57
C PRO A 132 14.14 -49.28 -20.90
N VAL A 133 14.74 -50.47 -20.91
CA VAL A 133 14.77 -51.36 -22.09
C VAL A 133 14.33 -52.77 -21.70
N GLU A 134 13.76 -53.50 -22.65
CA GLU A 134 13.34 -54.89 -22.48
C GLU A 134 14.02 -55.77 -23.54
N GLN A 135 14.63 -56.87 -23.08
CA GLN A 135 15.10 -57.95 -23.95
C GLN A 135 14.05 -59.06 -23.95
N THR A 136 13.69 -59.54 -25.14
CA THR A 136 12.97 -60.82 -25.29
C THR A 136 13.97 -61.91 -25.65
N ILE A 137 14.03 -62.98 -24.86
CA ILE A 137 14.89 -64.13 -25.11
C ILE A 137 14.19 -65.06 -26.10
N SER A 138 14.86 -65.48 -27.16
CA SER A 138 14.30 -66.45 -28.11
C SER A 138 13.88 -67.72 -27.37
N ASN A 139 12.67 -68.23 -27.65
CA ASN A 139 12.07 -69.38 -26.97
C ASN A 139 13.08 -70.53 -26.80
N PRO A 140 13.68 -70.69 -25.60
CA PRO A 140 14.78 -71.62 -25.44
C PRO A 140 14.27 -73.05 -25.53
N GLU A 141 15.13 -73.93 -26.05
CA GLU A 141 14.90 -75.37 -26.14
C GLU A 141 15.86 -76.07 -25.19
N ILE A 142 15.32 -76.89 -24.28
CA ILE A 142 16.11 -77.60 -23.28
C ILE A 142 16.30 -79.02 -23.76
N GLU A 143 17.54 -79.37 -24.07
CA GLU A 143 17.92 -80.74 -24.40
C GLU A 143 17.95 -81.59 -23.13
N ILE A 144 17.39 -82.79 -23.20
CA ILE A 144 17.39 -83.74 -22.08
C ILE A 144 18.00 -85.08 -22.53
N PRO A 145 18.55 -85.88 -21.61
CA PRO A 145 19.14 -87.18 -21.95
C PRO A 145 18.16 -88.11 -22.68
N ASP A 146 18.72 -89.01 -23.50
CA ASP A 146 17.96 -90.04 -24.18
C ASP A 146 17.22 -90.93 -23.17
N LEU A 147 15.94 -91.19 -23.44
CA LEU A 147 15.09 -92.01 -22.60
C LEU A 147 14.85 -93.36 -23.28
N THR A 148 15.35 -94.43 -22.66
CA THR A 148 15.00 -95.79 -23.05
C THR A 148 13.67 -96.18 -22.40
N ILE A 149 12.61 -96.28 -23.20
CA ILE A 149 11.26 -96.63 -22.72
C ILE A 149 11.12 -98.15 -22.63
N ILE A 150 11.57 -98.87 -23.66
CA ILE A 150 11.62 -100.34 -23.68
C ILE A 150 12.96 -100.76 -24.29
N SER A 151 13.67 -101.68 -23.63
CA SER A 151 14.90 -102.27 -24.17
C SER A 151 14.73 -103.76 -24.45
N GLY A 152 14.53 -104.12 -25.72
CA GLY A 152 14.52 -105.50 -26.19
C GLY A 152 13.52 -106.42 -25.49
N GLN A 153 12.33 -105.93 -25.15
CA GLN A 153 11.31 -106.70 -24.44
C GLN A 153 10.58 -107.66 -25.38
N ASP A 154 10.42 -108.91 -24.95
CA ASP A 154 9.66 -109.93 -25.65
C ASP A 154 8.16 -109.79 -25.36
N LEU A 155 7.35 -109.63 -26.40
CA LEU A 155 5.92 -109.40 -26.32
C LEU A 155 5.13 -110.33 -27.24
N PRO A 156 4.11 -111.03 -26.74
CA PRO A 156 3.25 -111.84 -27.59
C PRO A 156 2.40 -110.93 -28.50
N VAL A 157 2.37 -111.25 -29.79
CA VAL A 157 1.58 -110.55 -30.80
C VAL A 157 0.69 -111.52 -31.58
N SER A 158 -0.46 -111.03 -32.02
CA SER A 158 -1.40 -111.71 -32.90
C SER A 158 -1.21 -111.26 -34.36
N SER A 159 -1.66 -112.06 -35.33
CA SER A 159 -1.76 -111.59 -36.72
C SER A 159 -2.84 -110.51 -36.81
N GLY A 160 -2.52 -109.36 -37.41
CA GLY A 160 -3.39 -108.17 -37.42
C GLY A 160 -2.86 -107.03 -36.55
N GLN A 161 -3.76 -106.16 -36.07
CA GLN A 161 -3.39 -104.98 -35.27
C GLN A 161 -3.15 -105.38 -33.80
N ASN A 162 -2.02 -104.95 -33.26
CA ASN A 162 -1.64 -105.15 -31.88
C ASN A 162 -1.51 -103.80 -31.18
N ASN A 163 -1.99 -103.72 -29.94
CA ASN A 163 -1.85 -102.55 -29.07
C ASN A 163 -1.07 -102.96 -27.82
N PHE A 164 0.01 -102.25 -27.54
CA PHE A 164 0.83 -102.48 -26.37
C PHE A 164 0.87 -101.24 -25.50
N SER A 165 0.25 -101.31 -24.32
CA SER A 165 0.35 -100.26 -23.32
C SER A 165 1.72 -100.29 -22.66
N ILE A 166 2.43 -99.17 -22.72
CA ILE A 166 3.70 -98.99 -22.03
C ILE A 166 3.42 -98.96 -20.52
N PRO A 167 4.10 -99.78 -19.70
CA PRO A 167 3.92 -99.76 -18.25
C PRO A 167 4.23 -98.40 -17.64
N THR A 168 3.41 -97.94 -16.70
CA THR A 168 3.57 -96.65 -16.00
C THR A 168 4.86 -96.56 -15.19
N SER A 169 5.47 -97.69 -14.81
CA SER A 169 6.78 -97.73 -14.16
C SER A 169 7.89 -97.12 -15.02
N PHE A 170 7.82 -97.20 -16.35
CA PHE A 170 8.78 -96.55 -17.25
C PHE A 170 8.55 -95.05 -17.35
N LEU A 171 7.31 -94.58 -17.20
CA LEU A 171 7.02 -93.16 -17.16
C LEU A 171 7.42 -92.54 -15.81
N SER A 172 7.51 -93.33 -14.73
CA SER A 172 7.98 -92.85 -13.43
C SER A 172 9.45 -92.43 -13.40
N THR A 173 10.27 -92.90 -14.35
CA THR A 173 11.69 -92.53 -14.48
C THR A 173 11.91 -91.26 -15.28
N LEU A 174 10.85 -90.59 -15.75
CA LEU A 174 10.96 -89.28 -16.38
C LEU A 174 11.55 -88.28 -15.39
N ILE A 175 12.50 -87.49 -15.88
CA ILE A 175 13.14 -86.43 -15.10
C ILE A 175 12.24 -85.19 -14.91
N PHE A 176 10.99 -85.23 -15.38
CA PHE A 176 9.98 -84.18 -15.23
C PHE A 176 8.62 -84.81 -14.91
N ASP A 177 7.70 -84.06 -14.32
CA ASP A 177 6.34 -84.55 -14.06
C ASP A 177 5.44 -84.43 -15.30
N GLU A 178 5.63 -83.35 -16.06
CA GLU A 178 4.92 -83.05 -17.29
C GLU A 178 5.81 -82.19 -18.19
N ALA A 179 5.93 -82.49 -19.48
CA ALA A 179 6.68 -81.67 -20.42
C ALA A 179 6.12 -81.75 -21.85
N ASN A 180 6.29 -80.68 -22.61
CA ASN A 180 6.07 -80.69 -24.06
C ASN A 180 7.42 -80.94 -24.75
N LEU A 181 7.54 -82.12 -25.35
CA LEU A 181 8.62 -82.49 -26.26
C LEU A 181 8.39 -81.72 -27.56
N LYS A 182 9.03 -80.55 -27.69
CA LYS A 182 8.99 -79.74 -28.92
C LYS A 182 9.49 -80.55 -30.11
N SER A 183 10.55 -81.32 -29.90
CA SER A 183 11.10 -82.28 -30.85
C SER A 183 11.59 -83.52 -30.10
N VAL A 184 11.39 -84.70 -30.67
CA VAL A 184 11.92 -85.97 -30.16
C VAL A 184 12.10 -86.96 -31.30
N ASP A 185 13.25 -87.63 -31.33
CA ASP A 185 13.51 -88.74 -32.24
C ASP A 185 13.02 -90.03 -31.61
N VAL A 186 11.90 -90.55 -32.12
CA VAL A 186 11.37 -91.84 -31.67
C VAL A 186 12.04 -92.95 -32.46
N TYR A 187 12.91 -93.71 -31.81
CA TYR A 187 13.52 -94.91 -32.35
C TYR A 187 12.68 -96.13 -31.96
N LEU A 188 12.16 -96.85 -32.97
CA LEU A 188 11.42 -98.07 -32.79
C LEU A 188 12.07 -99.21 -33.57
N GLN A 189 12.41 -100.29 -32.88
CA GLN A 189 12.81 -101.54 -33.48
C GLN A 189 11.88 -102.66 -33.05
N ILE A 190 11.32 -103.40 -34.01
CA ILE A 190 10.54 -104.60 -33.77
C ILE A 190 11.21 -105.74 -34.55
N SER A 191 11.62 -106.78 -33.86
CA SER A 191 12.28 -107.96 -34.43
C SER A 191 11.51 -109.24 -34.09
N ASN A 192 11.86 -110.34 -34.76
CA ASN A 192 11.20 -111.67 -34.69
C ASN A 192 9.79 -111.76 -35.31
N VAL A 193 9.21 -110.63 -35.76
CA VAL A 193 7.97 -110.57 -36.56
C VAL A 193 8.08 -109.50 -37.65
N THR A 194 7.26 -109.60 -38.70
CA THR A 194 7.14 -108.55 -39.72
C THR A 194 6.11 -107.51 -39.28
N ALA A 195 6.57 -106.39 -38.73
CA ALA A 195 5.73 -105.29 -38.28
C ALA A 195 5.54 -104.20 -39.36
N SER A 196 4.39 -103.54 -39.36
CA SER A 196 4.05 -102.43 -40.26
C SER A 196 3.10 -101.43 -39.61
N ASN A 197 3.02 -100.22 -40.17
CA ASN A 197 2.14 -99.13 -39.72
C ASN A 197 2.24 -98.82 -38.21
N PRO A 198 3.44 -98.64 -37.64
CA PRO A 198 3.56 -98.34 -36.23
C PRO A 198 3.04 -96.92 -35.92
N VAL A 199 2.28 -96.81 -34.84
CA VAL A 199 1.68 -95.57 -34.33
C VAL A 199 1.93 -95.53 -32.83
N LEU A 200 2.45 -94.40 -32.34
CA LEU A 200 2.52 -94.10 -30.91
C LEU A 200 1.27 -93.31 -30.52
N ILE A 201 0.54 -93.75 -29.51
CA ILE A 201 -0.64 -93.05 -29.00
C ILE A 201 -0.31 -92.56 -27.59
N VAL A 202 -0.34 -91.24 -27.37
CA VAL A 202 -0.10 -90.61 -26.07
C VAL A 202 -1.37 -89.86 -25.67
N ASP A 203 -1.97 -90.26 -24.55
CA ASP A 203 -3.21 -89.65 -24.03
C ASP A 203 -4.34 -89.50 -25.08
N GLY A 204 -4.46 -90.50 -25.96
CA GLY A 204 -5.45 -90.54 -27.04
C GLY A 204 -5.03 -89.84 -28.35
N VAL A 205 -3.92 -89.09 -28.37
CA VAL A 205 -3.37 -88.47 -29.58
C VAL A 205 -2.48 -89.47 -30.31
N SER A 206 -2.76 -89.72 -31.59
CA SER A 206 -2.02 -90.68 -32.42
C SER A 206 -0.90 -90.00 -33.23
N TYR A 207 0.31 -90.51 -33.11
CA TYR A 207 1.51 -90.07 -33.85
C TYR A 207 2.03 -91.21 -34.73
N SER A 208 2.06 -90.99 -36.05
CA SER A 208 2.61 -91.97 -36.99
C SER A 208 4.13 -92.03 -36.89
N ILE A 209 4.67 -93.21 -36.58
CA ILE A 209 6.11 -93.47 -36.46
C ILE A 209 6.56 -94.49 -37.53
N THR A 210 7.84 -94.83 -37.56
CA THR A 210 8.43 -95.81 -38.50
C THR A 210 9.28 -96.82 -37.74
N LEU A 211 9.53 -97.99 -38.35
CA LEU A 211 10.63 -98.85 -37.89
C LEU A 211 11.96 -98.15 -38.23
N GLY A 212 12.83 -97.97 -37.23
CA GLY A 212 13.93 -97.01 -37.27
C GLY A 212 13.59 -95.73 -36.51
N THR A 213 14.13 -94.59 -36.95
CA THR A 213 13.95 -93.30 -36.27
C THR A 213 12.95 -92.42 -37.01
N LYS A 214 12.02 -91.81 -36.26
CA LYS A 214 11.11 -90.76 -36.74
C LYS A 214 11.15 -89.58 -35.78
N THR A 215 11.47 -88.39 -36.28
CA THR A 215 11.30 -87.15 -35.50
C THR A 215 9.82 -86.79 -35.41
N LEU A 216 9.37 -86.56 -34.19
CA LEU A 216 8.03 -86.06 -33.87
C LEU A 216 8.14 -84.71 -33.17
N SER A 217 7.07 -83.91 -33.21
CA SER A 217 7.05 -82.58 -32.62
C SER A 217 5.80 -82.35 -31.77
N ASN A 218 5.95 -81.53 -30.72
CA ASN A 218 4.90 -81.13 -29.79
C ASN A 218 4.13 -82.32 -29.18
N ILE A 219 4.87 -83.23 -28.55
CA ILE A 219 4.28 -84.31 -27.76
C ILE A 219 4.22 -83.88 -26.30
N LEU A 220 3.02 -83.76 -25.75
CA LEU A 220 2.83 -83.58 -24.31
C LEU A 220 2.95 -84.93 -23.62
N LEU A 221 3.92 -85.08 -22.73
CA LEU A 221 4.15 -86.31 -21.98
C LEU A 221 4.16 -86.01 -20.48
N LYS A 222 3.47 -86.86 -19.71
CA LYS A 222 3.39 -86.78 -18.25
C LYS A 222 3.80 -88.12 -17.65
N LYS A 223 4.28 -88.12 -16.40
CA LYS A 223 4.47 -89.36 -15.63
C LYS A 223 3.20 -90.21 -15.53
N SER A 224 2.04 -89.55 -15.58
CA SER A 224 0.72 -90.18 -15.54
C SER A 224 0.09 -90.44 -16.92
N SER A 225 0.80 -90.18 -18.03
CA SER A 225 0.26 -90.34 -19.38
C SER A 225 -0.02 -91.81 -19.70
N SER A 226 -1.03 -92.07 -20.52
CA SER A 226 -1.28 -93.36 -21.16
C SER A 226 -0.55 -93.40 -22.50
N VAL A 227 0.52 -94.21 -22.57
CA VAL A 227 1.29 -94.41 -23.82
C VAL A 227 1.02 -95.80 -24.37
N ILE A 228 0.61 -95.89 -25.64
CA ILE A 228 0.30 -97.13 -26.35
C ILE A 228 1.08 -97.19 -27.66
N LEU A 229 1.85 -98.25 -27.86
CA LEU A 229 2.45 -98.59 -29.15
C LEU A 229 1.49 -99.50 -29.92
N ARG A 230 1.03 -99.04 -31.09
CA ARG A 230 0.15 -99.79 -31.97
C ARG A 230 0.86 -100.14 -33.27
N PHE A 231 0.82 -101.39 -33.71
CA PHE A 231 1.38 -101.80 -35.00
C PHE A 231 0.68 -103.05 -35.55
N ASN A 232 0.80 -103.29 -36.84
CA ASN A 232 0.28 -104.50 -37.48
C ASN A 232 1.38 -105.55 -37.60
N SER A 233 1.08 -106.80 -37.23
CA SER A 233 1.96 -107.96 -37.47
C SER A 233 1.37 -108.88 -38.54
N ALA A 234 2.20 -109.35 -39.48
CA ALA A 234 1.78 -110.31 -40.49
C ALA A 234 1.50 -111.71 -39.89
N SER A 235 2.17 -112.08 -38.81
CA SER A 235 2.07 -113.38 -38.14
C SER A 235 1.94 -113.23 -36.62
N ALA A 236 1.34 -114.24 -35.98
CA ALA A 236 1.35 -114.36 -34.53
C ALA A 236 2.71 -114.90 -34.05
N GLY A 237 3.20 -114.45 -32.89
CA GLY A 237 4.51 -114.85 -32.36
C GLY A 237 4.97 -114.00 -31.18
N ILE A 238 6.25 -114.06 -30.85
CA ILE A 238 6.90 -113.18 -29.86
C ILE A 238 7.69 -112.12 -30.61
N ALA A 239 7.25 -110.87 -30.52
CA ALA A 239 7.94 -109.71 -31.06
C ALA A 239 8.92 -109.17 -30.01
N LYS A 240 10.15 -108.86 -30.42
CA LYS A 240 11.14 -108.21 -29.55
C LYS A 240 11.19 -106.72 -29.87
N ILE A 241 10.75 -105.88 -28.93
CA ILE A 241 10.55 -104.44 -29.12
C ILE A 241 11.61 -103.63 -28.36
N THR A 242 12.20 -102.66 -29.04
CA THR A 242 12.98 -101.56 -28.43
C THR A 242 12.34 -100.24 -28.83
N LEU A 243 12.06 -99.39 -27.85
CA LEU A 243 11.51 -98.05 -28.03
C LEU A 243 12.34 -97.06 -27.22
N GLU A 244 12.92 -96.08 -27.89
CA GLU A 244 13.75 -95.04 -27.27
C GLU A 244 13.32 -93.66 -27.79
N PHE A 245 13.34 -92.68 -26.90
CA PHE A 245 13.19 -91.27 -27.24
C PHE A 245 14.57 -90.64 -27.16
N ARG A 246 15.08 -90.24 -28.31
CA ARG A 246 16.42 -89.65 -28.44
C ARG A 246 16.34 -88.18 -28.82
N ASN A 247 17.42 -87.44 -28.60
CA ASN A 247 17.55 -86.04 -29.00
C ASN A 247 16.33 -85.19 -28.59
N GLN A 248 15.88 -85.39 -27.35
CA GLN A 248 14.65 -84.80 -26.84
C GLN A 248 14.86 -83.32 -26.52
N LYS A 249 13.98 -82.46 -27.03
CA LYS A 249 14.00 -81.02 -26.78
C LYS A 249 12.70 -80.56 -26.15
N LEU A 250 12.77 -79.92 -24.99
CA LEU A 250 11.64 -79.39 -24.25
C LEU A 250 11.49 -77.87 -24.47
N ASN A 251 10.26 -77.40 -24.58
CA ASN A 251 9.94 -75.97 -24.52
C ASN A 251 8.83 -75.64 -23.49
N TYR A 252 8.37 -76.64 -22.75
CA TYR A 252 7.52 -76.51 -21.58
C TYR A 252 7.81 -77.71 -20.69
N PHE A 253 7.97 -77.47 -19.38
CA PHE A 253 8.19 -78.52 -18.42
C PHE A 253 7.73 -78.10 -17.03
N LYS A 254 7.26 -79.08 -16.26
CA LYS A 254 6.85 -78.97 -14.87
C LYS A 254 7.70 -79.93 -14.05
N ASN A 255 8.35 -79.39 -13.02
CA ASN A 255 9.22 -80.12 -12.11
C ASN A 255 10.32 -80.94 -12.82
N LEU A 256 10.98 -80.36 -13.82
CA LEU A 256 12.17 -80.91 -14.45
C LEU A 256 13.33 -80.91 -13.43
N ASP A 257 13.95 -82.05 -13.21
CA ASP A 257 15.17 -82.20 -12.41
C ASP A 257 16.39 -81.80 -13.27
N ALA A 258 16.80 -80.54 -13.13
CA ALA A 258 17.92 -79.98 -13.90
C ALA A 258 19.26 -80.65 -13.55
N SER A 259 19.39 -81.32 -12.40
CA SER A 259 20.62 -82.03 -12.00
C SER A 259 20.92 -83.25 -12.89
N GLN A 260 19.95 -83.69 -13.69
CA GLN A 260 20.10 -84.79 -14.65
C GLN A 260 20.38 -84.31 -16.08
N LEU A 261 20.60 -83.01 -16.28
CA LEU A 261 21.05 -82.45 -17.57
C LEU A 261 22.58 -82.50 -17.65
N ASP A 262 23.13 -82.46 -18.86
CA ASP A 262 24.60 -82.53 -19.08
C ASP A 262 25.37 -81.40 -18.38
N GLU A 263 24.79 -80.20 -18.29
CA GLU A 263 25.36 -79.06 -17.55
C GLU A 263 24.85 -78.92 -16.11
N GLU A 264 24.00 -79.85 -15.65
CA GLU A 264 23.29 -79.81 -14.36
C GLU A 264 22.44 -78.53 -14.12
N LYS A 265 22.15 -77.78 -15.20
CA LYS A 265 21.45 -76.48 -15.17
C LYS A 265 20.80 -76.14 -16.50
N ILE A 266 19.95 -75.12 -16.48
CA ILE A 266 19.47 -74.43 -17.68
C ILE A 266 20.07 -73.02 -17.69
N SER A 267 20.82 -72.71 -18.75
CA SER A 267 21.49 -71.41 -18.92
C SER A 267 20.75 -70.55 -19.94
N LEU A 268 20.45 -69.30 -19.59
CA LEU A 268 19.93 -68.28 -20.51
C LEU A 268 20.91 -67.12 -20.59
N ASP A 269 21.36 -66.81 -21.80
CA ASP A 269 22.27 -65.70 -22.06
C ASP A 269 21.52 -64.39 -22.25
N ILE A 270 22.06 -63.35 -21.60
CA ILE A 270 21.55 -61.99 -21.63
C ILE A 270 22.55 -61.09 -22.35
N SER A 271 22.03 -60.32 -23.31
CA SER A 271 22.78 -59.33 -24.04
C SER A 271 21.84 -58.20 -24.42
N GLN A 272 22.06 -57.03 -23.83
CA GLN A 272 21.22 -55.86 -24.05
C GLN A 272 22.06 -54.59 -24.03
N SER A 273 21.67 -53.59 -24.83
CA SER A 273 22.25 -52.25 -24.79
C SER A 273 21.23 -51.24 -24.26
N ILE A 274 21.69 -50.33 -23.40
CA ILE A 274 20.98 -49.12 -23.01
C ILE A 274 21.71 -47.95 -23.67
N SER A 275 21.06 -47.31 -24.64
CA SER A 275 21.58 -46.10 -25.27
C SER A 275 21.47 -44.92 -24.29
N VAL A 276 22.50 -44.08 -24.27
CA VAL A 276 22.51 -42.81 -23.52
C VAL A 276 22.13 -41.69 -24.49
N VAL A 277 23.13 -41.19 -25.23
CA VAL A 277 23.01 -40.26 -26.36
C VAL A 277 24.24 -40.49 -27.26
N SER A 278 24.18 -40.07 -28.52
CA SER A 278 25.38 -40.03 -29.37
C SER A 278 26.33 -38.92 -28.90
N GLY A 279 27.60 -39.24 -28.66
CA GLY A 279 28.60 -38.24 -28.29
C GLY A 279 29.96 -38.85 -27.96
N THR A 280 30.99 -38.01 -27.95
CA THR A 280 32.38 -38.39 -27.61
C THR A 280 32.79 -37.98 -26.20
N TRP A 281 31.92 -37.25 -25.49
CA TRP A 281 32.12 -36.84 -24.11
C TRP A 281 31.89 -38.02 -23.16
N LYS A 282 32.39 -37.89 -21.92
CA LYS A 282 32.28 -38.98 -20.93
C LYS A 282 31.47 -38.57 -19.72
N LEU A 283 30.79 -39.55 -19.13
CA LEU A 283 30.11 -39.37 -17.85
C LEU A 283 30.38 -40.52 -16.89
N ALA A 284 30.16 -40.27 -15.60
CA ALA A 284 30.06 -41.32 -14.58
C ALA A 284 28.66 -41.28 -13.94
N LEU A 285 28.09 -42.45 -13.70
CA LEU A 285 26.75 -42.63 -13.12
C LEU A 285 26.87 -43.21 -11.73
N ASP A 286 26.05 -42.71 -10.82
CA ASP A 286 25.75 -43.34 -9.52
C ASP A 286 24.35 -43.97 -9.57
N GLY A 287 24.12 -44.96 -8.72
CA GLY A 287 22.88 -45.71 -8.65
C GLY A 287 22.99 -47.10 -9.25
N ASN A 288 21.86 -47.62 -9.75
CA ASN A 288 21.80 -48.99 -10.23
C ASN A 288 20.90 -49.16 -11.46
N VAL A 289 21.13 -50.25 -12.20
CA VAL A 289 20.18 -50.75 -13.19
C VAL A 289 19.42 -51.91 -12.55
N GLY A 290 18.14 -51.71 -12.27
CA GLY A 290 17.25 -52.76 -11.80
C GLY A 290 16.93 -53.74 -12.92
N ILE A 291 16.89 -55.03 -12.60
CA ILE A 291 16.66 -56.11 -13.55
C ILE A 291 15.50 -56.95 -13.05
N GLN A 292 14.53 -57.20 -13.93
CA GLN A 292 13.40 -58.09 -13.65
C GLN A 292 13.28 -59.14 -14.74
N ILE A 293 13.30 -60.42 -14.34
CA ILE A 293 13.05 -61.55 -15.25
C ILE A 293 11.60 -61.98 -15.15
N ILE A 294 11.01 -62.26 -16.31
CA ILE A 294 9.66 -62.78 -16.45
C ILE A 294 9.73 -64.06 -17.27
N VAL A 295 9.55 -65.20 -16.59
CA VAL A 295 9.43 -66.53 -17.19
C VAL A 295 8.05 -67.07 -16.82
N ALA A 296 7.26 -67.45 -17.83
CA ALA A 296 5.91 -67.94 -17.60
C ALA A 296 5.92 -69.26 -16.83
N GLY A 297 5.08 -69.38 -15.80
CA GLY A 297 4.97 -70.58 -14.98
C GLY A 297 6.23 -70.96 -14.19
N PHE A 298 7.15 -70.01 -13.98
CA PHE A 298 8.43 -70.30 -13.33
C PHE A 298 8.28 -70.74 -11.87
N SER A 299 8.95 -71.83 -11.52
CA SER A 299 9.24 -72.22 -10.15
C SER A 299 10.58 -72.95 -10.11
N GLY A 300 11.45 -72.66 -9.14
CA GLY A 300 12.75 -73.33 -8.99
C GLY A 300 13.80 -72.41 -8.41
N ASN A 301 15.05 -72.88 -8.35
CA ASN A 301 16.17 -72.05 -7.95
C ASN A 301 16.68 -71.26 -9.16
N ILE A 302 17.05 -70.00 -8.92
CA ILE A 302 17.60 -69.11 -9.93
C ILE A 302 18.88 -68.47 -9.40
N THR A 303 19.90 -68.41 -10.24
CA THR A 303 21.11 -67.62 -10.02
C THR A 303 21.29 -66.70 -11.22
N GLN A 304 21.46 -65.41 -10.96
CA GLN A 304 21.67 -64.40 -12.00
C GLN A 304 23.05 -63.77 -11.80
N THR A 305 23.80 -63.57 -12.88
CA THR A 305 25.05 -62.81 -12.88
C THR A 305 25.08 -61.86 -14.07
N TYR A 306 25.39 -60.58 -13.81
CA TYR A 306 25.43 -59.53 -14.83
C TYR A 306 26.69 -58.67 -14.74
N THR A 307 27.13 -58.19 -15.90
CA THR A 307 28.19 -57.21 -16.06
C THR A 307 27.71 -56.11 -16.99
N ALA A 308 27.80 -54.85 -16.54
CA ALA A 308 27.62 -53.68 -17.38
C ALA A 308 28.98 -53.15 -17.83
N LYS A 309 29.12 -52.95 -19.14
CA LYS A 309 30.30 -52.38 -19.79
C LYS A 309 29.92 -51.19 -20.64
N SER A 310 30.86 -50.27 -20.80
CA SER A 310 30.82 -49.26 -21.83
C SER A 310 32.16 -49.31 -22.57
N GLY A 311 32.10 -49.56 -23.87
CA GLY A 311 33.28 -49.93 -24.65
C GLY A 311 33.96 -51.17 -24.03
N SER A 312 35.27 -51.05 -23.73
CA SER A 312 36.05 -52.13 -23.08
C SER A 312 35.99 -52.12 -21.56
N SER A 313 35.40 -51.10 -20.94
CA SER A 313 35.48 -50.87 -19.50
C SER A 313 34.25 -51.40 -18.77
N THR A 314 34.47 -52.21 -17.73
CA THR A 314 33.40 -52.63 -16.81
C THR A 314 33.04 -51.48 -15.87
N ILE A 315 31.79 -51.02 -15.95
CA ILE A 315 31.23 -49.91 -15.19
C ILE A 315 30.26 -50.37 -14.10
N GLY A 316 29.95 -51.67 -14.03
CA GLY A 316 29.12 -52.23 -12.97
C GLY A 316 29.03 -53.74 -13.05
N SER A 317 28.64 -54.36 -11.94
CA SER A 317 28.33 -55.79 -11.88
C SER A 317 27.24 -56.05 -10.86
N GLY A 318 26.54 -57.18 -11.01
CA GLY A 318 25.46 -57.57 -10.12
C GLY A 318 25.24 -59.07 -10.14
N SER A 319 24.75 -59.61 -9.03
CA SER A 319 24.28 -60.99 -8.95
C SER A 319 23.08 -61.08 -8.03
N SER A 320 22.26 -62.11 -8.20
CA SER A 320 21.06 -62.33 -7.39
C SER A 320 20.62 -63.79 -7.41
N TYR A 321 19.90 -64.21 -6.38
CA TYR A 321 19.25 -65.52 -6.29
C TYR A 321 17.71 -65.43 -6.37
N SER A 322 17.17 -64.29 -6.82
CA SER A 322 15.73 -64.06 -6.97
C SER A 322 15.38 -63.76 -8.42
N LEU A 323 14.11 -63.50 -8.77
CA LEU A 323 13.71 -63.02 -10.12
C LEU A 323 14.09 -61.55 -10.40
N ASN A 324 14.46 -60.81 -9.34
CA ASN A 324 14.94 -59.44 -9.45
C ASN A 324 16.43 -59.38 -9.13
N ALA A 325 17.17 -58.56 -9.87
CA ALA A 325 18.58 -58.27 -9.62
C ALA A 325 18.84 -56.77 -9.79
N SER A 326 20.04 -56.33 -9.44
CA SER A 326 20.48 -54.96 -9.69
C SER A 326 21.96 -54.96 -10.05
N ILE A 327 22.33 -54.18 -11.06
CA ILE A 327 23.73 -53.85 -11.36
C ILE A 327 24.03 -52.53 -10.68
N ALA A 328 24.90 -52.52 -9.66
CA ALA A 328 25.43 -51.28 -9.10
C ALA A 328 26.44 -50.68 -10.08
N LEU A 329 26.25 -49.40 -10.43
CA LEU A 329 27.19 -48.68 -11.29
C LEU A 329 28.27 -48.01 -10.43
N ASP A 330 29.50 -48.00 -10.94
CA ASP A 330 30.66 -47.42 -10.28
C ASP A 330 30.77 -45.93 -10.62
N GLU A 331 30.40 -45.06 -9.67
CA GLU A 331 30.42 -43.60 -9.82
C GLU A 331 31.81 -43.01 -10.08
N THR A 332 32.88 -43.80 -9.88
CA THR A 332 34.26 -43.35 -10.15
C THR A 332 34.68 -43.59 -11.60
N LYS A 333 33.96 -44.44 -12.34
CA LYS A 333 34.32 -44.84 -13.70
C LYS A 333 33.59 -44.01 -14.75
N LYS A 334 34.35 -43.12 -15.38
CA LYS A 334 33.89 -42.40 -16.56
C LYS A 334 33.84 -43.32 -17.78
N PHE A 335 32.81 -43.16 -18.60
CA PHE A 335 32.69 -43.84 -19.87
C PHE A 335 32.15 -42.92 -20.97
N THR A 336 32.52 -43.19 -22.22
CA THR A 336 32.09 -42.42 -23.39
C THR A 336 30.61 -42.67 -23.66
N VAL A 337 29.79 -41.62 -23.74
CA VAL A 337 28.33 -41.77 -23.87
C VAL A 337 27.91 -42.49 -25.15
N GLY A 338 28.65 -42.30 -26.25
CA GLY A 338 28.39 -42.94 -27.54
C GLY A 338 28.56 -44.45 -27.54
N ASP A 339 29.29 -45.02 -26.57
CA ASP A 339 29.44 -46.48 -26.44
C ASP A 339 28.17 -47.14 -25.85
N GLY A 340 27.33 -46.35 -25.18
CA GLY A 340 26.18 -46.83 -24.42
C GLY A 340 26.56 -47.74 -23.24
N ILE A 341 25.56 -48.34 -22.61
CA ILE A 341 25.76 -49.34 -21.55
C ILE A 341 25.40 -50.71 -22.12
N GLN A 342 26.40 -51.55 -22.35
CA GLN A 342 26.28 -52.93 -22.77
C GLN A 342 26.16 -53.82 -21.54
N ILE A 343 25.00 -54.46 -21.37
CA ILE A 343 24.73 -55.41 -20.31
C ILE A 343 24.87 -56.81 -20.89
N SER A 344 25.71 -57.61 -20.25
CA SER A 344 25.86 -59.05 -20.52
C SER A 344 25.65 -59.82 -19.23
N GLY A 345 25.06 -61.01 -19.31
CA GLY A 345 24.86 -61.84 -18.14
C GLY A 345 24.37 -63.23 -18.46
N THR A 346 24.30 -64.05 -17.43
CA THR A 346 23.80 -65.42 -17.51
C THR A 346 22.79 -65.62 -16.38
N ILE A 347 21.70 -66.30 -16.72
CA ILE A 347 20.69 -66.75 -15.77
C ILE A 347 20.74 -68.26 -15.75
N GLU A 348 20.97 -68.84 -14.58
CA GLU A 348 21.07 -70.28 -14.38
C GLU A 348 19.89 -70.75 -13.54
N LEU A 349 19.16 -71.74 -14.04
CA LEU A 349 18.07 -72.40 -13.32
C LEU A 349 18.55 -73.78 -12.89
N THR A 350 18.42 -74.10 -11.59
CA THR A 350 18.98 -75.34 -11.00
C THR A 350 17.98 -76.04 -10.09
N GLY A 351 18.24 -77.31 -9.78
CA GLY A 351 17.37 -78.16 -8.98
C GLY A 351 16.09 -78.54 -9.74
N THR A 352 14.95 -78.53 -9.05
CA THR A 352 13.65 -78.82 -9.67
C THR A 352 13.04 -77.55 -10.25
N VAL A 353 12.93 -77.49 -11.58
CA VAL A 353 12.52 -76.29 -12.33
C VAL A 353 11.22 -76.54 -13.09
N SER A 354 10.29 -75.59 -13.06
CA SER A 354 9.16 -75.51 -13.99
C SER A 354 9.28 -74.23 -14.81
N ALA A 355 9.00 -74.29 -16.11
CA ALA A 355 8.95 -73.12 -16.99
C ALA A 355 8.12 -73.41 -18.25
N ASP A 356 7.49 -72.36 -18.79
CA ASP A 356 6.80 -72.38 -20.07
C ASP A 356 7.52 -71.47 -21.08
N PHE A 357 8.44 -72.07 -21.84
CA PHE A 357 9.19 -71.41 -22.90
C PHE A 357 8.45 -71.38 -24.24
N ARG A 358 7.18 -71.81 -24.30
CA ARG A 358 6.31 -71.49 -25.45
C ARG A 358 5.98 -70.00 -25.48
N ILE A 359 6.02 -69.35 -24.32
CA ILE A 359 6.04 -67.90 -24.18
C ILE A 359 7.50 -67.49 -23.97
N ALA A 360 8.00 -66.60 -24.84
CA ALA A 360 9.38 -66.14 -24.78
C ALA A 360 9.66 -65.43 -23.44
N PRO A 361 10.72 -65.81 -22.70
CA PRO A 361 11.13 -65.08 -21.51
C PRO A 361 11.46 -63.62 -21.81
N LYS A 362 11.21 -62.74 -20.84
CA LYS A 362 11.53 -61.31 -20.93
C LYS A 362 12.41 -60.87 -19.79
N VAL A 363 13.34 -59.96 -20.07
CA VAL A 363 14.17 -59.31 -19.07
C VAL A 363 14.05 -57.81 -19.23
N LYS A 364 13.61 -57.13 -18.17
CA LYS A 364 13.45 -55.68 -18.13
C LYS A 364 14.63 -55.07 -17.39
N PHE A 365 15.22 -54.04 -17.97
CA PHE A 365 16.30 -53.25 -17.39
C PHE A 365 15.79 -51.85 -17.13
N THR A 366 15.80 -51.43 -15.87
CA THR A 366 15.27 -50.14 -15.41
C THR A 366 16.41 -49.34 -14.78
N PRO A 367 16.99 -48.38 -15.50
CA PRO A 367 18.00 -47.48 -14.95
C PRO A 367 17.40 -46.60 -13.84
N ASN A 368 18.01 -46.63 -12.66
CA ASN A 368 17.74 -45.70 -11.56
C ASN A 368 19.07 -45.02 -11.21
N VAL A 369 19.49 -44.09 -12.08
CA VAL A 369 20.83 -43.53 -12.06
C VAL A 369 20.81 -42.01 -12.07
N GLN A 370 21.89 -41.41 -11.58
CA GLN A 370 22.14 -39.98 -11.67
C GLN A 370 23.55 -39.73 -12.21
N VAL A 371 23.71 -38.68 -13.01
CA VAL A 371 25.03 -38.25 -13.48
C VAL A 371 25.79 -37.62 -12.31
N LYS A 372 26.98 -38.14 -12.02
CA LYS A 372 27.88 -37.61 -10.97
C LYS A 372 29.03 -36.81 -11.52
N LYS A 373 29.50 -37.15 -12.71
CA LYS A 373 30.66 -36.50 -13.33
C LYS A 373 30.44 -36.39 -14.82
N ILE A 374 30.94 -35.31 -15.40
CA ILE A 374 31.01 -35.12 -16.84
C ILE A 374 32.44 -34.72 -17.24
N GLU A 375 32.86 -35.14 -18.41
CA GLU A 375 34.13 -34.80 -19.03
C GLU A 375 33.89 -34.45 -20.49
N ASP A 376 34.32 -33.25 -20.87
CA ASP A 376 34.14 -32.65 -22.20
C ASP A 376 32.67 -32.57 -22.67
N TYR A 377 31.73 -32.31 -21.76
CA TYR A 377 30.31 -32.17 -22.07
C TYR A 377 30.04 -30.92 -22.93
N PRO A 378 29.47 -31.06 -24.13
CA PRO A 378 29.25 -29.94 -25.04
C PRO A 378 28.07 -29.08 -24.57
N VAL A 379 28.29 -27.77 -24.50
CA VAL A 379 27.32 -26.73 -24.15
C VAL A 379 27.35 -25.66 -25.23
N SER A 380 26.18 -25.29 -25.73
CA SER A 380 26.01 -24.21 -26.71
C SER A 380 24.99 -23.20 -26.18
N LEU A 381 25.44 -21.98 -25.88
CA LEU A 381 24.62 -20.91 -25.29
C LEU A 381 24.63 -19.68 -26.21
N THR A 382 23.46 -19.14 -26.54
CA THR A 382 23.35 -17.93 -27.36
C THR A 382 23.21 -16.70 -26.49
N VAL A 383 24.16 -15.76 -26.59
CA VAL A 383 24.03 -14.43 -25.99
C VAL A 383 23.23 -13.55 -26.96
N PRO A 384 21.98 -13.15 -26.62
CA PRO A 384 21.12 -12.40 -27.52
C PRO A 384 21.50 -10.91 -27.57
N LEU A 385 20.90 -10.19 -28.52
CA LEU A 385 20.90 -8.72 -28.51
C LEU A 385 19.96 -8.18 -27.40
N PRO A 386 20.28 -7.02 -26.81
CA PRO A 386 19.33 -6.27 -26.00
C PRO A 386 18.08 -5.82 -26.77
N GLU A 387 16.98 -5.57 -26.05
CA GLU A 387 15.79 -4.99 -26.65
C GLU A 387 16.10 -3.64 -27.32
N ASN A 388 15.45 -3.38 -28.46
CA ASN A 388 15.65 -2.18 -29.28
C ASN A 388 17.06 -2.01 -29.86
N VAL A 389 17.97 -2.99 -29.72
CA VAL A 389 19.31 -2.99 -30.32
C VAL A 389 19.34 -3.96 -31.50
N THR A 390 19.61 -3.45 -32.71
CA THR A 390 19.65 -4.28 -33.94
C THR A 390 21.05 -4.75 -34.29
N ALA A 391 22.08 -4.10 -33.75
CA ALA A 391 23.47 -4.51 -33.91
C ALA A 391 24.27 -4.06 -32.68
N LEU A 392 25.14 -4.91 -32.16
CA LEU A 392 26.01 -4.60 -31.04
C LEU A 392 27.34 -5.33 -31.21
N SER A 393 28.45 -4.59 -31.22
CA SER A 393 29.80 -5.11 -31.30
C SER A 393 30.69 -4.49 -30.24
N PHE A 394 31.73 -5.23 -29.85
CA PHE A 394 32.67 -4.86 -28.80
C PHE A 394 34.06 -4.66 -29.36
N THR A 395 34.83 -3.76 -28.76
CA THR A 395 36.21 -3.48 -29.20
C THR A 395 37.11 -4.69 -28.95
N SER A 396 38.18 -4.84 -29.74
CA SER A 396 39.14 -5.94 -29.58
C SER A 396 39.83 -5.96 -28.20
N GLY A 397 39.88 -4.81 -27.51
CA GLY A 397 40.44 -4.68 -26.17
C GLY A 397 39.42 -4.88 -25.03
N SER A 398 38.18 -5.24 -25.32
CA SER A 398 37.17 -5.49 -24.28
C SER A 398 37.56 -6.71 -23.43
N GLY A 399 37.28 -6.61 -22.12
CA GLY A 399 37.56 -7.64 -21.13
C GLY A 399 36.62 -8.85 -21.24
N TYR A 400 36.29 -9.45 -20.09
CA TYR A 400 35.48 -10.65 -20.02
C TYR A 400 34.33 -10.53 -19.02
N MET A 401 33.30 -11.37 -19.22
CA MET A 401 32.28 -11.68 -18.22
C MET A 401 32.57 -13.06 -17.60
N LEU A 402 32.01 -13.33 -16.42
CA LEU A 402 32.14 -14.61 -15.73
C LEU A 402 30.85 -15.42 -15.86
N LEU A 403 30.95 -16.58 -16.50
CA LEU A 403 29.91 -17.60 -16.55
C LEU A 403 30.07 -18.53 -15.34
N SER A 404 29.05 -18.53 -14.50
CA SER A 404 28.96 -19.34 -13.29
C SER A 404 28.02 -20.51 -13.51
N PHE A 405 28.24 -21.60 -12.79
CA PHE A 405 27.33 -22.73 -12.78
C PHE A 405 26.90 -23.07 -11.36
N GLU A 406 25.63 -23.42 -11.21
CA GLU A 406 25.07 -24.08 -10.04
C GLU A 406 24.75 -25.53 -10.40
N GLY A 407 24.87 -26.45 -9.42
CA GLY A 407 24.67 -27.89 -9.67
C GLY A 407 25.89 -28.60 -10.28
N ILE A 408 27.00 -27.91 -10.55
CA ILE A 408 28.26 -28.53 -10.98
C ILE A 408 29.47 -27.76 -10.45
N ASN A 409 30.46 -28.49 -9.96
CA ASN A 409 31.79 -27.96 -9.67
C ASN A 409 32.69 -28.16 -10.89
N ILE A 410 32.85 -27.09 -11.68
CA ILE A 410 33.61 -27.12 -12.94
C ILE A 410 35.10 -27.28 -12.65
N THR A 411 35.70 -28.32 -13.23
CA THR A 411 37.15 -28.62 -13.17
C THR A 411 37.85 -28.43 -14.50
N GLY A 412 37.13 -28.17 -15.59
CA GLY A 412 37.73 -27.93 -16.91
C GLY A 412 36.75 -27.28 -17.88
N VAL A 413 37.29 -26.41 -18.73
CA VAL A 413 36.57 -25.83 -19.89
C VAL A 413 37.50 -25.81 -21.08
N SER A 414 36.96 -26.10 -22.26
CA SER A 414 37.55 -25.73 -23.55
C SER A 414 36.46 -25.20 -24.48
N GLY A 415 36.83 -24.55 -25.57
CA GLY A 415 35.87 -23.99 -26.54
C GLY A 415 36.07 -22.50 -26.75
N THR A 416 35.08 -21.86 -27.36
CA THR A 416 35.18 -20.45 -27.77
C THR A 416 33.89 -19.68 -27.56
N PHE A 417 34.02 -18.37 -27.38
CA PHE A 417 32.95 -17.40 -27.61
C PHE A 417 33.36 -16.54 -28.80
N GLY A 418 32.64 -16.68 -29.92
CA GLY A 418 33.14 -16.20 -31.22
C GLY A 418 34.49 -16.85 -31.57
N SER A 419 35.50 -16.02 -31.88
CA SER A 419 36.87 -16.47 -32.16
C SER A 419 37.78 -16.58 -30.93
N ASN A 420 37.29 -16.21 -29.75
CA ASN A 420 38.11 -16.12 -28.54
C ASN A 420 38.01 -17.40 -27.71
N ALA A 421 39.15 -17.91 -27.25
CA ALA A 421 39.19 -19.10 -26.38
C ALA A 421 38.58 -18.81 -25.00
N LEU A 422 37.90 -19.81 -24.45
CA LEU A 422 37.41 -19.77 -23.07
C LEU A 422 38.52 -20.15 -22.09
N GLU A 423 38.55 -19.50 -20.93
CA GLU A 423 39.50 -19.79 -19.86
C GLU A 423 38.77 -20.07 -18.55
N MET A 424 39.34 -20.92 -17.70
CA MET A 424 38.82 -21.14 -16.35
C MET A 424 39.42 -20.13 -15.36
N LEU A 425 38.60 -19.62 -14.43
CA LEU A 425 39.03 -18.80 -13.30
C LEU A 425 38.29 -19.23 -12.04
N SER A 426 38.97 -19.91 -11.12
CA SER A 426 38.47 -20.24 -9.78
C SER A 426 37.00 -20.70 -9.74
N GLY A 427 36.65 -21.74 -10.50
CA GLY A 427 35.29 -22.29 -10.58
C GLY A 427 34.33 -21.59 -11.55
N HIS A 428 34.79 -20.55 -12.25
CA HIS A 428 34.02 -19.81 -13.25
C HIS A 428 34.68 -19.93 -14.63
N ILE A 429 33.92 -19.66 -15.70
CA ILE A 429 34.45 -19.58 -17.06
C ILE A 429 34.52 -18.10 -17.46
N LYS A 430 35.70 -17.63 -17.86
CA LYS A 430 35.88 -16.32 -18.48
C LYS A 430 35.33 -16.37 -19.91
N VAL A 431 34.37 -15.50 -20.18
CA VAL A 431 33.76 -15.30 -21.50
C VAL A 431 34.29 -13.98 -22.07
N PRO A 432 35.29 -14.00 -22.97
CA PRO A 432 35.93 -12.80 -23.49
C PRO A 432 35.09 -12.09 -24.55
N PHE A 433 34.77 -10.81 -24.30
CA PHE A 433 33.95 -9.98 -25.20
C PHE A 433 34.78 -9.22 -26.24
N GLY A 434 36.11 -9.29 -26.20
CA GLY A 434 37.00 -8.64 -27.16
C GLY A 434 36.65 -8.96 -28.63
N GLY A 435 36.23 -7.96 -29.41
CA GLY A 435 35.94 -8.14 -30.84
C GLY A 435 34.67 -8.95 -31.16
N ILE A 436 33.83 -9.23 -30.16
CA ILE A 436 32.59 -9.99 -30.35
C ILE A 436 31.49 -9.09 -30.92
N SER A 437 30.64 -9.66 -31.79
CA SER A 437 29.39 -9.04 -32.24
C SER A 437 28.21 -9.91 -31.84
N LEU A 438 27.20 -9.31 -31.21
CA LEU A 438 25.98 -10.00 -30.80
C LEU A 438 24.91 -9.99 -31.90
N PRO A 439 24.03 -11.00 -31.96
CA PRO A 439 24.02 -12.18 -31.09
C PRO A 439 25.20 -13.11 -31.40
N ALA A 440 25.77 -13.73 -30.36
CA ALA A 440 26.92 -14.63 -30.49
C ALA A 440 26.68 -15.92 -29.72
N VAL A 441 27.20 -17.03 -30.25
CA VAL A 441 27.11 -18.34 -29.61
C VAL A 441 28.40 -18.64 -28.87
N LEU A 442 28.28 -19.00 -27.60
CA LEU A 442 29.32 -19.60 -26.77
C LEU A 442 29.23 -21.11 -26.96
N ASN A 443 30.31 -21.71 -27.45
CA ASN A 443 30.45 -23.17 -27.54
C ASN A 443 31.54 -23.61 -26.58
N ALA A 444 31.17 -24.42 -25.58
CA ALA A 444 32.08 -24.90 -24.55
C ALA A 444 32.00 -26.42 -24.42
N ASN A 445 33.11 -27.06 -24.09
CA ASN A 445 33.12 -28.40 -23.52
C ASN A 445 33.49 -28.26 -22.05
N ILE A 446 32.58 -28.62 -21.16
CA ILE A 446 32.75 -28.48 -19.72
C ILE A 446 33.00 -29.83 -19.05
N SER A 447 33.84 -29.83 -18.03
CA SER A 447 34.15 -30.99 -17.19
C SER A 447 33.96 -30.62 -15.73
N GLY A 448 33.42 -31.53 -14.93
CA GLY A 448 33.20 -31.27 -13.50
C GLY A 448 32.45 -32.37 -12.76
N ASP A 449 32.35 -32.20 -11.44
CA ASP A 449 31.55 -33.03 -10.55
C ASP A 449 30.15 -32.42 -10.40
N VAL A 450 29.10 -33.17 -10.71
CA VAL A 450 27.70 -32.73 -10.71
C VAL A 450 27.10 -32.93 -9.31
N GLY A 451 26.60 -31.85 -8.73
CA GLY A 451 25.77 -31.87 -7.52
C GLY A 451 24.34 -32.27 -7.87
N SER A 452 23.67 -33.04 -7.02
CA SER A 452 22.32 -33.55 -7.28
C SER A 452 21.34 -32.43 -7.65
N GLY A 453 20.64 -32.55 -8.79
CA GLY A 453 19.80 -31.50 -9.37
C GLY A 453 20.40 -30.97 -10.67
N GLY A 454 19.58 -30.40 -11.56
CA GLY A 454 20.05 -29.92 -12.87
C GLY A 454 21.18 -28.89 -12.78
N ILE A 455 21.89 -28.69 -13.89
CA ILE A 455 22.95 -27.67 -13.97
C ILE A 455 22.30 -26.36 -14.40
N PHE A 456 22.48 -25.29 -13.63
CA PHE A 456 22.03 -23.95 -14.00
C PHE A 456 23.23 -23.06 -14.27
N TYR A 457 23.10 -22.08 -15.16
CA TYR A 457 24.16 -21.14 -15.46
C TYR A 457 23.67 -19.70 -15.39
N SER A 458 24.60 -18.79 -15.11
CA SER A 458 24.37 -17.34 -15.11
C SER A 458 25.63 -16.59 -15.51
N LEU A 459 25.47 -15.46 -16.18
CA LEU A 459 26.58 -14.59 -16.57
C LEU A 459 26.60 -13.32 -15.73
N SER A 460 27.78 -12.93 -15.28
CA SER A 460 27.98 -11.73 -14.46
C SER A 460 29.12 -10.88 -15.00
N LEU A 461 29.00 -9.56 -14.83
CA LEU A 461 30.06 -8.60 -15.18
C LEU A 461 30.91 -8.30 -13.93
N PRO A 462 32.19 -8.71 -13.88
CA PRO A 462 33.07 -8.37 -12.76
C PRO A 462 33.31 -6.86 -12.65
N ASN A 463 33.55 -6.36 -11.44
CA ASN A 463 33.72 -4.93 -11.18
C ASN A 463 35.02 -4.36 -11.75
N ASP A 464 36.04 -5.19 -11.91
CA ASP A 464 37.37 -4.83 -12.42
C ASP A 464 37.48 -4.94 -13.95
N GLN A 465 36.42 -5.38 -14.63
CA GLN A 465 36.43 -5.62 -16.07
C GLN A 465 35.70 -4.50 -16.83
N ASN A 466 36.36 -4.01 -17.90
CA ASN A 466 35.81 -3.04 -18.83
C ASN A 466 35.42 -3.73 -20.14
N ILE A 467 34.14 -3.69 -20.48
CA ILE A 467 33.64 -4.14 -21.77
C ILE A 467 33.22 -2.90 -22.54
N ILE A 468 33.86 -2.66 -23.68
CA ILE A 468 33.68 -1.42 -24.44
C ILE A 468 32.95 -1.75 -25.73
N ILE A 469 31.77 -1.16 -25.88
CA ILE A 469 30.98 -1.19 -27.10
C ILE A 469 31.79 -0.51 -28.20
N ALA A 470 32.15 -1.25 -29.25
CA ALA A 470 32.76 -0.70 -30.46
C ALA A 470 31.72 0.07 -31.26
N SER A 471 30.58 -0.59 -31.52
CA SER A 471 29.42 0.02 -32.16
C SER A 471 28.13 -0.65 -31.67
N ALA A 472 27.09 0.14 -31.46
CA ALA A 472 25.72 -0.34 -31.29
C ALA A 472 24.76 0.49 -32.12
N THR A 473 23.73 -0.16 -32.67
CA THR A 473 22.63 0.49 -33.37
C THR A 473 21.35 0.26 -32.60
N ILE A 474 20.77 1.33 -32.08
CA ILE A 474 19.50 1.35 -31.34
C ILE A 474 18.44 1.84 -32.31
N SER A 475 17.34 1.10 -32.43
CA SER A 475 16.22 1.45 -33.33
C SER A 475 14.89 1.31 -32.60
N GLY A 476 13.84 1.93 -33.13
CA GLY A 476 12.50 1.87 -32.51
C GLY A 476 12.34 2.77 -31.29
N VAL A 477 13.29 3.67 -31.03
CA VAL A 477 13.14 4.71 -30.00
C VAL A 477 12.37 5.88 -30.61
N SER A 478 11.22 6.21 -30.01
CA SER A 478 10.44 7.40 -30.32
C SER A 478 9.94 8.03 -29.03
N ALA A 479 9.81 9.35 -29.03
CA ALA A 479 9.14 10.06 -27.95
C ALA A 479 8.08 10.98 -28.55
N ASP A 480 6.90 10.97 -27.95
CA ASP A 480 5.78 11.79 -28.42
C ASP A 480 6.03 13.26 -28.08
N PRO A 481 5.62 14.19 -28.96
CA PRO A 481 5.69 15.61 -28.65
C PRO A 481 4.76 15.95 -27.47
N VAL A 482 5.19 16.90 -26.65
CA VAL A 482 4.31 17.51 -25.65
C VAL A 482 3.76 18.81 -26.20
N VAL A 483 2.43 18.90 -26.18
CA VAL A 483 1.68 20.04 -26.70
C VAL A 483 0.87 20.64 -25.56
N ILE A 484 1.09 21.92 -25.32
CA ILE A 484 0.28 22.78 -24.48
C ILE A 484 -0.47 23.69 -25.43
N ASN A 485 -1.79 23.73 -25.30
CA ASN A 485 -2.64 24.66 -26.02
C ASN A 485 -3.79 25.06 -25.09
N GLN A 486 -3.50 25.99 -24.19
CA GLN A 486 -4.44 26.41 -23.17
C GLN A 486 -5.06 27.75 -23.56
N PRO A 487 -6.39 27.85 -23.78
CA PRO A 487 -7.02 29.13 -24.05
C PRO A 487 -6.93 30.05 -22.83
N VAL A 488 -6.87 31.36 -23.08
CA VAL A 488 -7.04 32.35 -22.03
C VAL A 488 -8.47 32.20 -21.46
N PRO A 489 -8.65 32.04 -20.14
CA PRO A 489 -9.98 31.88 -19.57
C PRO A 489 -10.87 33.09 -19.87
N ALA A 490 -12.15 32.85 -20.20
CA ALA A 490 -13.08 33.93 -20.52
C ALA A 490 -13.16 34.98 -19.39
N ALA A 491 -13.19 34.53 -18.14
CA ALA A 491 -13.20 35.41 -16.96
C ALA A 491 -11.99 36.35 -16.90
N VAL A 492 -10.79 35.88 -17.28
CA VAL A 492 -9.56 36.68 -17.34
C VAL A 492 -9.68 37.75 -18.44
N SER A 493 -10.08 37.35 -19.65
CA SER A 493 -10.25 38.28 -20.78
C SER A 493 -11.40 39.28 -20.61
N GLN A 494 -12.39 38.97 -19.76
CA GLN A 494 -13.48 39.87 -19.39
C GLN A 494 -13.06 40.85 -18.28
N LEU A 495 -12.15 40.43 -17.40
CA LEU A 495 -11.67 41.26 -16.30
C LEU A 495 -10.59 42.25 -16.74
N ALA A 496 -9.72 41.87 -17.69
CA ALA A 496 -8.56 42.65 -18.09
C ALA A 496 -8.43 42.79 -19.61
N ASP A 497 -7.78 43.87 -20.04
CA ASP A 497 -7.34 44.08 -21.42
C ASP A 497 -6.00 43.38 -21.68
N SER A 498 -5.07 43.43 -20.73
CA SER A 498 -3.80 42.72 -20.82
C SER A 498 -3.22 42.34 -19.46
N ALA A 499 -2.25 41.43 -19.47
CA ALA A 499 -1.43 41.13 -18.29
C ALA A 499 0.04 41.06 -18.67
N THR A 500 0.90 41.67 -17.87
CA THR A 500 2.35 41.59 -18.00
C THR A 500 2.88 40.50 -17.09
N ALA A 501 3.50 39.46 -17.64
CA ALA A 501 4.02 38.34 -16.86
C ALA A 501 5.46 37.98 -17.22
N THR A 502 6.16 37.41 -16.23
CA THR A 502 7.47 36.77 -16.40
C THR A 502 7.30 35.27 -16.24
N ILE A 503 7.64 34.52 -17.29
CA ILE A 503 7.55 33.05 -17.32
C ILE A 503 8.93 32.51 -17.67
N ILE A 504 9.50 31.68 -16.78
CA ILE A 504 10.81 31.04 -16.96
C ILE A 504 10.65 29.53 -16.74
N VAL A 505 10.97 28.76 -17.76
CA VAL A 505 11.02 27.30 -17.73
C VAL A 505 12.44 26.86 -18.09
N LYS A 506 13.03 26.00 -17.28
CA LYS A 506 14.32 25.36 -17.55
C LYS A 506 14.08 23.92 -17.96
N LEU A 507 14.60 23.53 -19.12
CA LEU A 507 14.67 22.14 -19.53
C LEU A 507 16.08 21.65 -19.22
N ASN A 508 16.27 21.05 -18.04
CA ASN A 508 17.54 20.43 -17.70
C ASN A 508 17.65 19.13 -18.50
N TYR A 509 18.78 18.88 -19.15
CA TYR A 509 18.96 17.66 -19.92
C TYR A 509 20.31 17.04 -19.63
N ASP A 510 20.38 15.71 -19.75
CA ASP A 510 21.63 14.94 -19.67
C ASP A 510 21.64 13.93 -20.81
N VAL A 511 22.57 14.14 -21.75
CA VAL A 511 22.82 13.26 -22.87
C VAL A 511 24.22 12.69 -22.76
N SER A 512 24.30 11.41 -22.42
CA SER A 512 25.56 10.69 -22.32
C SER A 512 25.64 9.63 -23.41
N ASN A 513 26.78 9.61 -24.11
CA ASN A 513 27.14 8.55 -25.06
C ASN A 513 26.22 8.41 -26.30
N ILE A 514 25.46 9.47 -26.65
CA ILE A 514 24.62 9.58 -27.86
C ILE A 514 24.94 10.87 -28.61
N THR A 515 24.80 10.88 -29.94
CA THR A 515 24.91 12.08 -30.77
C THR A 515 23.72 12.23 -31.73
N GLY A 516 23.47 13.46 -32.21
CA GLY A 516 22.45 13.73 -33.24
C GLY A 516 21.02 13.94 -32.74
N LEU A 517 20.83 14.04 -31.42
CA LEU A 517 19.54 14.33 -30.80
C LEU A 517 19.27 15.84 -30.82
N ASN A 518 18.04 16.22 -31.18
CA ASN A 518 17.61 17.62 -31.10
C ASN A 518 16.25 17.73 -30.40
N LEU A 519 16.01 18.84 -29.74
CA LEU A 519 14.70 19.23 -29.25
C LEU A 519 14.21 20.46 -30.02
N ASN A 520 13.08 20.32 -30.72
CA ASN A 520 12.41 21.43 -31.36
C ASN A 520 11.40 22.04 -30.40
N ILE A 521 11.50 23.35 -30.20
CA ILE A 521 10.65 24.11 -29.28
C ILE A 521 9.95 25.20 -30.07
N THR A 522 8.63 25.21 -30.01
CA THR A 522 7.80 26.25 -30.62
C THR A 522 6.80 26.75 -29.59
N SER A 523 6.81 28.04 -29.32
CA SER A 523 5.90 28.71 -28.41
C SER A 523 5.51 30.08 -28.95
N ASN A 524 4.26 30.47 -28.72
CA ASN A 524 3.80 31.84 -29.00
C ASN A 524 4.05 32.82 -27.83
N PHE A 525 4.43 32.32 -26.65
CA PHE A 525 4.57 33.15 -25.46
C PHE A 525 6.01 33.30 -24.95
N PHE A 526 6.93 32.37 -25.23
CA PHE A 526 8.35 32.56 -24.93
C PHE A 526 9.06 33.44 -25.97
N ASP A 527 9.90 34.36 -25.52
CA ASP A 527 10.71 35.23 -26.40
C ASP A 527 12.09 34.63 -26.68
N VAL A 528 12.60 33.86 -25.72
CA VAL A 528 13.88 33.14 -25.81
C VAL A 528 13.62 31.65 -25.65
N GLY A 529 14.40 30.85 -26.39
CA GLY A 529 14.37 29.39 -26.29
C GLY A 529 13.56 28.67 -27.38
N ASN A 530 12.85 29.41 -28.23
CA ASN A 530 12.27 28.86 -29.46
C ASN A 530 13.36 28.44 -30.46
N GLY A 531 13.09 27.37 -31.23
CA GLY A 531 13.99 26.85 -32.26
C GLY A 531 14.42 25.40 -32.03
N THR A 532 15.45 24.98 -32.76
CA THR A 532 16.03 23.63 -32.67
C THR A 532 17.27 23.66 -31.79
N HIS A 533 17.27 22.83 -30.74
CA HIS A 533 18.38 22.73 -29.79
C HIS A 533 19.08 21.38 -29.92
N PRO A 534 20.36 21.33 -30.33
CA PRO A 534 21.14 20.10 -30.27
C PRO A 534 21.41 19.71 -28.82
N LEU A 535 21.19 18.44 -28.48
CA LEU A 535 21.40 17.93 -27.13
C LEU A 535 22.70 17.15 -27.05
N SER A 536 23.59 17.53 -26.13
CA SER A 536 24.86 16.87 -25.87
C SER A 536 25.34 17.14 -24.45
N GLY A 537 25.77 16.10 -23.72
CA GLY A 537 26.21 16.22 -22.34
C GLY A 537 25.09 16.69 -21.40
N PRO A 538 25.44 17.02 -20.15
CA PRO A 538 24.56 17.77 -19.27
C PRO A 538 24.43 19.22 -19.73
N GLY A 539 23.20 19.75 -19.76
CA GLY A 539 22.93 21.11 -20.17
C GLY A 539 21.54 21.60 -19.76
N ILE A 540 21.25 22.85 -20.11
CA ILE A 540 19.99 23.51 -19.76
C ILE A 540 19.53 24.32 -20.98
N ILE A 541 18.28 24.13 -21.39
CA ILE A 541 17.59 25.04 -22.32
C ILE A 541 16.69 25.94 -21.47
N GLU A 542 16.97 27.24 -21.46
CA GLU A 542 16.14 28.24 -20.80
C GLU A 542 15.09 28.77 -21.78
N LEU A 543 13.82 28.51 -21.47
CA LEU A 543 12.68 29.15 -22.12
C LEU A 543 12.25 30.32 -21.25
N LYS A 544 12.34 31.54 -21.79
CA LYS A 544 11.98 32.72 -21.01
C LYS A 544 11.21 33.76 -21.80
N SER A 545 10.34 34.42 -21.06
CA SER A 545 9.70 35.65 -21.42
C SER A 545 9.68 36.52 -20.18
N GLU A 546 10.33 37.68 -20.25
CA GLU A 546 10.49 38.57 -19.10
C GLU A 546 9.64 39.82 -19.32
N ASN A 547 8.72 40.09 -18.39
CA ASN A 547 7.79 41.22 -18.45
C ASN A 547 7.10 41.36 -19.81
N LYS A 548 6.64 40.25 -20.39
CA LYS A 548 5.90 40.27 -21.64
C LYS A 548 4.45 40.64 -21.38
N ASN A 549 3.97 41.62 -22.13
CA ASN A 549 2.57 42.00 -22.13
C ASN A 549 1.74 41.05 -23.01
N PHE A 550 0.80 40.35 -22.40
CA PHE A 550 -0.19 39.50 -23.04
C PHE A 550 -1.47 40.31 -23.26
N ASP A 551 -1.62 40.89 -24.45
CA ASP A 551 -2.85 41.59 -24.87
C ASP A 551 -3.94 40.58 -25.19
N PHE A 552 -4.97 40.47 -24.35
CA PHE A 552 -6.02 39.47 -24.49
C PHE A 552 -6.98 39.71 -25.66
N SER A 553 -6.89 40.87 -26.34
CA SER A 553 -7.64 41.10 -27.58
C SER A 553 -7.04 40.36 -28.78
N THR A 554 -5.74 40.07 -28.74
CA THR A 554 -5.00 39.40 -29.82
C THR A 554 -4.41 38.06 -29.39
N PHE A 555 -4.04 37.93 -28.12
CA PHE A 555 -3.48 36.72 -27.50
C PHE A 555 -4.60 35.89 -26.89
N THR A 556 -5.00 34.83 -27.59
CA THR A 556 -6.16 34.00 -27.22
C THR A 556 -5.80 32.68 -26.55
N ASN A 557 -4.55 32.21 -26.68
CA ASN A 557 -4.09 30.96 -26.10
C ASN A 557 -2.59 30.96 -25.78
N PHE A 558 -2.22 30.18 -24.77
CA PHE A 558 -0.84 29.79 -24.49
C PHE A 558 -0.52 28.49 -25.23
N SER A 559 0.34 28.59 -26.25
CA SER A 559 0.79 27.45 -27.03
C SER A 559 2.28 27.17 -26.82
N LEU A 560 2.61 25.91 -26.52
CA LEU A 560 3.97 25.39 -26.45
C LEU A 560 3.97 23.98 -27.06
N THR A 561 4.91 23.71 -27.95
CA THR A 561 5.14 22.37 -28.49
C THR A 561 6.61 22.03 -28.31
N LEU A 562 6.87 20.94 -27.59
CA LEU A 562 8.18 20.34 -27.39
C LEU A 562 8.22 19.05 -28.21
N THR A 563 8.96 19.05 -29.32
CA THR A 563 9.06 17.89 -30.22
C THR A 563 10.48 17.35 -30.20
N PRO A 564 10.73 16.19 -29.59
CA PRO A 564 12.01 15.54 -29.70
C PRO A 564 12.22 15.01 -31.12
N ASN A 565 13.38 15.28 -31.68
CA ASN A 565 13.81 14.75 -32.97
C ASN A 565 14.90 13.70 -32.73
N ILE A 566 14.47 12.45 -32.64
CA ILE A 566 15.33 11.28 -32.47
C ILE A 566 15.57 10.65 -33.84
N PRO A 567 16.82 10.44 -34.26
CA PRO A 567 17.12 9.69 -35.47
C PRO A 567 16.47 8.29 -35.45
N SER A 568 16.01 7.80 -36.60
CA SER A 568 15.41 6.46 -36.71
C SER A 568 16.33 5.32 -36.27
N ALA A 569 17.63 5.56 -36.32
CA ALA A 569 18.66 4.70 -35.75
C ALA A 569 19.71 5.56 -35.03
N ILE A 570 19.97 5.24 -33.76
CA ILE A 570 20.99 5.86 -32.93
C ILE A 570 22.24 4.99 -32.96
N THR A 571 23.38 5.59 -33.30
CA THR A 571 24.67 4.89 -33.27
C THR A 571 25.46 5.29 -32.03
N VAL A 572 25.90 4.29 -31.27
CA VAL A 572 26.71 4.43 -30.05
C VAL A 572 28.07 3.81 -30.31
N ASN A 573 29.15 4.54 -30.07
CA ASN A 573 30.51 4.04 -30.35
C ASN A 573 31.47 4.34 -29.20
N ASN A 574 32.33 3.38 -28.90
CA ASN A 574 33.43 3.48 -27.92
C ASN A 574 32.97 3.85 -26.49
N VAL A 575 31.96 3.14 -26.00
CA VAL A 575 31.31 3.41 -24.71
C VAL A 575 31.47 2.20 -23.80
N ASN A 576 31.84 2.41 -22.54
CA ASN A 576 31.85 1.32 -21.57
C ASN A 576 30.41 0.85 -21.36
N ILE A 577 30.21 -0.46 -21.36
CA ILE A 577 28.92 -1.09 -21.12
C ILE A 577 28.32 -0.62 -19.78
N ARG A 578 29.13 -0.30 -18.77
CA ARG A 578 28.65 0.22 -17.48
C ARG A 578 28.21 1.67 -17.51
N ASP A 579 28.80 2.48 -18.39
CA ASP A 579 28.41 3.88 -18.55
C ASP A 579 27.07 3.98 -19.29
N GLY A 580 26.76 2.96 -20.08
CA GLY A 580 25.50 2.84 -20.81
C GLY A 580 25.27 4.02 -21.74
N VAL A 581 24.01 4.21 -22.06
CA VAL A 581 23.52 5.25 -22.94
C VAL A 581 22.40 5.95 -22.20
N ARG A 582 22.45 7.28 -22.08
CA ARG A 582 21.46 8.05 -21.31
C ARG A 582 20.98 9.26 -22.09
N LEU A 583 19.68 9.46 -22.07
CA LEU A 583 19.02 10.68 -22.49
C LEU A 583 17.90 10.96 -21.51
N SER A 584 18.02 12.00 -20.70
CA SER A 584 16.96 12.46 -19.81
C SER A 584 16.72 13.96 -20.00
N ILE A 585 15.46 14.39 -20.02
CA ILE A 585 15.10 15.81 -19.90
C ILE A 585 14.16 16.00 -18.71
N GLU A 586 14.51 16.90 -17.81
CA GLU A 586 13.74 17.28 -16.64
C GLU A 586 13.33 18.76 -16.75
N PRO A 587 12.09 19.04 -17.16
CA PRO A 587 11.57 20.40 -17.22
C PRO A 587 11.15 20.92 -15.85
N VAL A 588 11.50 22.17 -15.55
CA VAL A 588 11.19 22.86 -14.31
C VAL A 588 10.60 24.22 -14.62
N LEU A 589 9.40 24.49 -14.11
CA LEU A 589 8.84 25.85 -14.07
C LEU A 589 9.50 26.59 -12.91
N GLU A 590 10.48 27.43 -13.22
CA GLU A 590 11.24 28.18 -12.21
C GLU A 590 10.49 29.43 -11.75
N LYS A 591 9.76 30.05 -12.67
CA LYS A 591 9.05 31.30 -12.40
C LYS A 591 7.81 31.44 -13.25
N PHE A 592 6.69 31.79 -12.61
CA PHE A 592 5.48 32.27 -13.25
C PHE A 592 4.93 33.41 -12.39
N GLU A 593 5.24 34.66 -12.74
CA GLU A 593 4.89 35.84 -11.95
C GLU A 593 4.14 36.85 -12.82
N ILE A 594 3.00 37.34 -12.34
CA ILE A 594 2.30 38.47 -12.95
C ILE A 594 2.87 39.75 -12.35
N SER A 595 3.53 40.56 -13.18
CA SER A 595 4.11 41.84 -12.76
C SER A 595 3.03 42.92 -12.66
N SER A 596 2.13 42.95 -13.65
CA SER A 596 0.97 43.86 -13.65
C SER A 596 -0.17 43.35 -14.52
N VAL A 597 -1.38 43.87 -14.28
CA VAL A 597 -2.61 43.56 -15.02
C VAL A 597 -3.32 44.88 -15.32
N ASP A 598 -3.65 45.11 -16.59
CA ASP A 598 -4.48 46.24 -17.00
C ASP A 598 -5.95 45.82 -16.94
N ILE A 599 -6.63 46.17 -15.85
CA ILE A 599 -8.00 45.75 -15.60
C ILE A 599 -8.99 46.67 -16.32
N LYS A 600 -10.09 46.07 -16.79
CA LYS A 600 -11.27 46.79 -17.27
C LYS A 600 -12.07 47.35 -16.09
N PRO A 601 -12.98 48.30 -16.31
CA PRO A 601 -13.91 48.72 -15.27
C PRO A 601 -14.75 47.54 -14.79
N GLN A 602 -14.77 47.28 -13.48
CA GLN A 602 -15.50 46.17 -12.89
C GLN A 602 -16.48 46.67 -11.83
N THR A 603 -17.56 45.91 -11.64
CA THR A 603 -18.42 46.04 -10.48
C THR A 603 -18.42 44.69 -9.78
N TYR A 604 -17.88 44.66 -8.57
CA TYR A 604 -17.92 43.53 -7.67
C TYR A 604 -18.97 43.81 -6.60
N SER A 605 -19.86 42.85 -6.35
CA SER A 605 -20.86 42.97 -5.29
C SER A 605 -20.83 41.70 -4.44
N GLU A 606 -20.80 41.87 -3.13
CA GLU A 606 -20.82 40.79 -2.16
C GLU A 606 -21.83 41.12 -1.05
N ASP A 607 -22.65 40.14 -0.71
CA ASP A 607 -23.68 40.25 0.32
C ASP A 607 -23.26 39.39 1.51
N PHE A 608 -23.08 40.02 2.67
CA PHE A 608 -22.71 39.37 3.91
C PHE A 608 -23.93 39.01 4.76
N GLY A 609 -25.14 39.42 4.35
CA GLY A 609 -26.37 39.17 5.08
C GLY A 609 -26.41 39.85 6.45
N THR A 610 -27.12 39.25 7.41
CA THR A 610 -27.25 39.75 8.78
C THR A 610 -26.01 39.46 9.60
N VAL A 611 -25.36 40.52 10.07
CA VAL A 611 -24.08 40.49 10.80
C VAL A 611 -24.29 40.57 12.30
N VAL A 612 -25.21 41.42 12.78
CA VAL A 612 -25.59 41.53 14.20
C VAL A 612 -27.08 41.80 14.31
N ASP A 613 -27.81 41.10 15.18
CA ASP A 613 -29.21 41.45 15.49
C ASP A 613 -29.29 42.22 16.83
N PHE A 614 -29.42 43.55 16.77
CA PHE A 614 -29.52 44.37 17.99
C PHE A 614 -30.86 44.21 18.72
N GLY A 615 -31.88 43.68 18.03
CA GLY A 615 -33.17 43.34 18.61
C GLY A 615 -33.02 42.24 19.66
N ASP A 616 -32.33 41.17 19.28
CA ASP A 616 -32.02 40.02 20.13
C ASP A 616 -30.97 40.35 21.19
N VAL A 617 -29.88 41.03 20.80
CA VAL A 617 -28.77 41.37 21.72
C VAL A 617 -29.22 42.25 22.88
N PHE A 618 -30.04 43.28 22.63
CA PHE A 618 -30.52 44.19 23.67
C PHE A 618 -31.96 43.88 24.08
N SER A 619 -32.21 42.66 24.57
CA SER A 619 -33.53 42.17 25.00
C SER A 619 -33.59 41.87 26.50
N GLY A 620 -34.79 41.56 27.02
CA GLY A 620 -34.99 41.20 28.44
C GLY A 620 -34.47 42.25 29.43
N ASP A 621 -33.66 41.82 30.40
CA ASP A 621 -33.06 42.68 31.44
C ASP A 621 -32.06 43.71 30.87
N PHE A 622 -31.66 43.59 29.59
CA PHE A 622 -30.79 44.53 28.87
C PHE A 622 -31.55 45.49 27.97
N GLY A 623 -32.88 45.37 27.89
CA GLY A 623 -33.69 46.22 27.02
C GLY A 623 -33.52 47.71 27.31
N PHE A 624 -33.24 48.09 28.58
CA PHE A 624 -33.01 49.48 28.96
C PHE A 624 -31.79 50.10 28.25
N LEU A 625 -30.83 49.30 27.78
CA LEU A 625 -29.68 49.78 27.04
C LEU A 625 -30.10 50.45 25.73
N LYS A 626 -31.19 50.03 25.08
CA LYS A 626 -31.73 50.66 23.86
C LYS A 626 -32.14 52.12 24.07
N GLU A 627 -32.52 52.48 25.30
CA GLU A 627 -32.96 53.84 25.66
C GLU A 627 -31.79 54.80 25.93
N LEU A 628 -30.56 54.29 25.95
CA LEU A 628 -29.38 55.05 26.29
C LEU A 628 -28.69 55.66 25.06
N ASP A 629 -27.97 56.75 25.30
CA ASP A 629 -27.15 57.42 24.32
C ASP A 629 -25.68 56.97 24.44
N PHE A 630 -25.29 55.99 23.63
CA PHE A 630 -23.91 55.49 23.54
C PHE A 630 -23.04 56.36 22.63
N ALA A 631 -21.80 56.58 23.04
CA ALA A 631 -20.75 57.13 22.19
C ALA A 631 -20.09 56.00 21.39
N LEU A 632 -20.71 55.61 20.27
CA LEU A 632 -20.23 54.50 19.43
C LEU A 632 -19.10 54.94 18.49
N ASN A 633 -18.16 54.03 18.26
CA ASN A 633 -17.17 54.18 17.20
C ASN A 633 -17.29 52.97 16.27
N ALA A 634 -17.67 53.21 15.02
CA ALA A 634 -17.83 52.18 14.00
C ALA A 634 -17.09 52.63 12.75
N LEU A 635 -15.83 52.25 12.63
CA LEU A 635 -14.90 52.76 11.63
C LEU A 635 -14.90 51.83 10.43
N LEU A 636 -15.45 52.32 9.32
CA LEU A 636 -15.37 51.70 8.01
C LEU A 636 -14.18 52.29 7.27
N GLY A 637 -13.39 51.47 6.60
CA GLY A 637 -12.29 51.92 5.76
C GLY A 637 -12.27 51.25 4.41
N PHE A 638 -11.79 52.00 3.42
CA PHE A 638 -11.52 51.51 2.08
C PHE A 638 -10.14 52.00 1.65
N GLU A 639 -9.24 51.08 1.34
CA GLU A 639 -7.86 51.38 0.95
C GLU A 639 -7.49 50.67 -0.33
N ILE A 640 -6.67 51.34 -1.12
CA ILE A 640 -6.03 50.77 -2.28
C ILE A 640 -4.54 51.06 -2.14
N THR A 641 -3.77 50.04 -1.84
CA THR A 641 -2.31 50.14 -1.74
C THR A 641 -1.69 49.92 -3.12
N GLU A 642 -0.56 50.58 -3.38
CA GLU A 642 0.27 50.39 -4.58
C GLU A 642 -0.48 50.39 -5.93
N SER A 643 -1.58 51.15 -6.03
CA SER A 643 -2.35 51.33 -7.27
C SER A 643 -2.98 52.72 -7.36
N THR A 644 -3.11 53.25 -8.58
CA THR A 644 -3.74 54.54 -8.90
C THR A 644 -5.15 54.41 -9.48
N ILE A 645 -5.69 53.19 -9.53
CA ILE A 645 -7.01 52.95 -10.12
C ILE A 645 -8.08 53.67 -9.30
N PRO A 646 -8.93 54.48 -9.94
CA PRO A 646 -10.06 55.06 -9.26
C PRO A 646 -11.03 53.93 -8.91
N ALA A 647 -11.30 53.72 -7.63
CA ALA A 647 -12.37 52.84 -7.19
C ALA A 647 -13.22 53.52 -6.15
N THR A 648 -14.50 53.21 -6.19
CA THR A 648 -15.49 53.64 -5.21
C THR A 648 -16.09 52.41 -4.57
N MET A 649 -16.16 52.42 -3.25
CA MET A 649 -16.82 51.40 -2.48
C MET A 649 -18.14 51.96 -1.96
N THR A 650 -19.24 51.29 -2.24
CA THR A 650 -20.52 51.55 -1.58
C THR A 650 -20.79 50.39 -0.63
N LEU A 651 -20.73 50.65 0.67
CA LEU A 651 -21.23 49.72 1.68
C LEU A 651 -22.70 50.04 1.93
N TYR A 652 -23.58 49.05 1.82
CA TYR A 652 -24.96 49.17 2.26
C TYR A 652 -25.08 48.60 3.66
N ILE A 653 -25.53 49.45 4.58
CA ILE A 653 -25.77 49.12 5.98
C ILE A 653 -27.28 49.08 6.16
N SER A 654 -27.85 47.88 6.23
CA SER A 654 -29.31 47.68 6.37
C SER A 654 -30.12 48.43 5.31
N GLY A 655 -29.58 48.48 4.08
CA GLY A 655 -30.16 49.18 2.94
C GLY A 655 -29.67 50.61 2.72
N ASP A 656 -29.05 51.25 3.71
CA ASP A 656 -28.55 52.63 3.59
C ASP A 656 -27.12 52.67 3.02
N PRO A 657 -26.87 53.41 1.93
CA PRO A 657 -25.56 53.44 1.27
C PRO A 657 -24.58 54.39 1.95
N VAL A 658 -23.37 53.89 2.22
CA VAL A 658 -22.19 54.65 2.62
C VAL A 658 -21.15 54.54 1.51
N ASN A 659 -20.87 55.67 0.85
CA ASN A 659 -19.89 55.73 -0.22
C ASN A 659 -18.54 56.15 0.34
N LEU A 660 -17.51 55.34 0.10
CA LEU A 660 -16.12 55.65 0.37
C LEU A 660 -15.30 55.67 -0.92
N THR A 661 -14.38 56.62 -0.99
CA THR A 661 -13.31 56.63 -1.98
C THR A 661 -11.99 56.20 -1.35
N LYS A 662 -10.96 56.02 -2.19
CA LYS A 662 -9.65 55.49 -1.78
C LYS A 662 -9.06 56.24 -0.58
N GLY A 663 -8.71 55.48 0.46
CA GLY A 663 -8.06 55.98 1.68
C GLY A 663 -9.01 56.72 2.62
N GLU A 664 -10.29 56.80 2.27
CA GLU A 664 -11.29 57.38 3.16
C GLU A 664 -11.70 56.37 4.23
N THR A 665 -12.00 56.93 5.39
CA THR A 665 -12.68 56.21 6.47
C THR A 665 -13.96 56.96 6.81
N ALA A 666 -15.01 56.22 7.12
CA ALA A 666 -16.25 56.78 7.64
C ALA A 666 -16.56 56.18 9.00
N ASN A 667 -16.94 57.02 9.95
CA ASN A 667 -17.50 56.55 11.21
C ASN A 667 -19.03 56.46 11.06
N ILE A 668 -19.54 55.24 11.02
CA ILE A 668 -20.98 54.93 10.89
C ILE A 668 -21.67 54.78 12.26
N GLY A 669 -21.02 55.23 13.34
CA GLY A 669 -21.50 55.06 14.71
C GLY A 669 -22.92 55.57 14.95
N ASP A 670 -23.32 56.67 14.30
CA ASP A 670 -24.68 57.20 14.42
C ASP A 670 -25.74 56.30 13.75
N MET A 671 -25.41 55.65 12.63
CA MET A 671 -26.31 54.69 11.97
C MET A 671 -26.47 53.44 12.84
N ILE A 672 -25.36 52.92 13.38
CA ILE A 672 -25.40 51.78 14.32
C ILE A 672 -26.20 52.14 15.58
N LYS A 673 -26.03 53.35 16.12
CA LYS A 673 -26.77 53.85 17.27
C LYS A 673 -28.27 53.89 17.00
N GLN A 674 -28.69 54.26 15.80
CA GLN A 674 -30.09 54.24 15.41
C GLN A 674 -30.62 52.80 15.29
N LEU A 675 -29.86 51.87 14.70
CA LEU A 675 -30.23 50.46 14.65
C LEU A 675 -30.40 49.85 16.06
N ILE A 676 -29.54 50.21 17.01
CA ILE A 676 -29.66 49.78 18.41
C ILE A 676 -30.95 50.31 19.05
N LYS A 677 -31.28 51.60 18.86
CA LYS A 677 -32.51 52.21 19.37
C LYS A 677 -33.77 51.56 18.81
N ASP A 678 -33.75 51.27 17.51
CA ASP A 678 -34.88 50.67 16.80
C ASP A 678 -34.97 49.15 17.04
N GLY A 679 -33.93 48.53 17.60
CA GLY A 679 -33.83 47.08 17.77
C GLY A 679 -33.78 46.35 16.43
N SER A 680 -33.17 46.96 15.42
CA SER A 680 -33.06 46.43 14.07
C SER A 680 -31.74 45.67 13.88
N ALA A 681 -31.72 44.70 12.96
CA ALA A 681 -30.50 44.00 12.60
C ALA A 681 -29.56 44.85 11.73
N LEU A 682 -28.27 44.64 11.87
CA LEU A 682 -27.19 45.13 11.03
C LEU A 682 -27.00 44.17 9.87
N GLU A 683 -27.47 44.53 8.68
CA GLU A 683 -27.17 43.83 7.43
C GLU A 683 -26.07 44.55 6.66
N LEU A 684 -25.12 43.81 6.09
CA LEU A 684 -24.02 44.40 5.31
C LEU A 684 -23.95 43.81 3.90
N SER A 685 -23.87 44.68 2.89
CA SER A 685 -23.40 44.29 1.57
C SER A 685 -22.47 45.36 1.01
N ILE A 686 -21.51 44.94 0.19
CA ILE A 686 -20.52 45.82 -0.41
C ILE A 686 -20.68 45.79 -1.92
N THR A 687 -20.60 46.95 -2.55
CA THR A 687 -20.42 47.11 -3.99
C THR A 687 -19.15 47.89 -4.24
N LEU A 688 -18.16 47.24 -4.81
CA LEU A 688 -16.90 47.84 -5.23
C LEU A 688 -16.98 48.10 -6.74
N GLN A 689 -16.85 49.35 -7.14
CA GLN A 689 -16.72 49.74 -8.54
C GLN A 689 -15.28 50.19 -8.79
N THR A 690 -14.59 49.52 -9.70
CA THR A 690 -13.24 49.91 -10.13
C THR A 690 -13.32 50.52 -11.52
N GLY A 691 -12.54 51.57 -11.76
CA GLY A 691 -12.25 52.06 -13.10
C GLY A 691 -11.27 51.14 -13.83
N SER A 692 -10.94 51.52 -15.07
CA SER A 692 -9.84 50.89 -15.80
C SER A 692 -8.49 51.36 -15.30
N GLY A 693 -7.48 50.49 -15.36
CA GLY A 693 -6.09 50.87 -15.13
C GLY A 693 -5.22 49.70 -14.66
N GLU A 694 -3.96 50.01 -14.35
CA GLU A 694 -2.96 49.00 -14.02
C GLU A 694 -2.93 48.66 -12.52
N LEU A 695 -3.09 47.37 -12.21
CA LEU A 695 -2.76 46.79 -10.90
C LEU A 695 -1.40 46.10 -11.01
N THR A 696 -0.48 46.46 -10.14
CA THR A 696 0.80 45.74 -10.01
C THR A 696 0.64 44.54 -9.08
N LYS A 697 1.63 43.65 -9.07
CA LYS A 697 1.66 42.49 -8.16
C LYS A 697 1.51 42.84 -6.68
N ASP A 698 1.93 44.05 -6.29
CA ASP A 698 1.92 44.54 -4.91
C ASP A 698 0.63 45.35 -4.62
N SER A 699 -0.26 45.52 -5.61
CA SER A 699 -1.52 46.23 -5.44
C SER A 699 -2.55 45.38 -4.69
N GLU A 700 -3.16 45.97 -3.66
CA GLU A 700 -4.27 45.37 -2.94
C GLU A 700 -5.42 46.37 -2.82
N ILE A 701 -6.65 45.88 -3.00
CA ILE A 701 -7.88 46.63 -2.71
C ILE A 701 -8.48 46.01 -1.45
N ARG A 702 -8.58 46.81 -0.38
CA ARG A 702 -9.00 46.37 0.96
C ARG A 702 -10.19 47.18 1.46
N ALA A 703 -11.21 46.50 1.98
CA ALA A 703 -12.34 47.09 2.68
C ALA A 703 -12.49 46.44 4.07
N TRP A 704 -12.74 47.23 5.12
CA TRP A 704 -12.86 46.70 6.48
C TRP A 704 -13.83 47.50 7.36
N LEU A 705 -14.46 46.85 8.33
CA LEU A 705 -15.33 47.46 9.34
C LEU A 705 -14.84 47.06 10.74
N ASP A 706 -14.60 48.06 11.59
CA ASP A 706 -14.27 47.92 13.01
C ASP A 706 -15.33 48.60 13.88
N LEU A 707 -16.14 47.84 14.60
CA LEU A 707 -17.18 48.32 15.52
C LEU A 707 -16.74 48.17 16.97
N THR A 708 -16.86 49.24 17.76
CA THR A 708 -16.69 49.23 19.21
C THR A 708 -17.86 49.95 19.89
N ILE A 709 -18.57 49.23 20.75
CA ILE A 709 -19.68 49.71 21.58
C ILE A 709 -19.22 49.74 23.04
N PRO A 710 -18.83 50.91 23.59
CA PRO A 710 -18.58 51.03 25.02
C PRO A 710 -19.93 51.03 25.78
N LEU A 711 -20.06 50.22 26.83
CA LEU A 711 -21.19 50.26 27.76
C LEU A 711 -21.06 51.42 28.77
N GLN A 712 -20.71 52.58 28.23
CA GLN A 712 -20.73 53.89 28.86
C GLN A 712 -21.65 54.77 28.02
N ALA A 713 -22.68 55.33 28.66
CA ALA A 713 -23.73 56.04 27.96
C ALA A 713 -24.30 57.19 28.79
N ASN A 714 -24.99 58.10 28.13
CA ASN A 714 -25.80 59.11 28.80
C ASN A 714 -27.28 58.70 28.76
N THR A 715 -27.99 58.92 29.86
CA THR A 715 -29.45 58.79 29.88
C THR A 715 -30.11 59.98 29.18
N PRO A 716 -31.30 59.81 28.60
CA PRO A 716 -32.11 60.89 28.03
C PRO A 716 -32.56 61.92 29.09
N ASN A 717 -33.38 62.89 28.65
CA ASN A 717 -33.98 63.92 29.51
C ASN A 717 -35.08 63.40 30.46
N THR A 718 -35.33 62.09 30.45
CA THR A 718 -36.29 61.38 31.30
C THR A 718 -35.57 60.26 32.06
N ASP A 719 -36.14 59.86 33.21
CA ASP A 719 -35.58 58.75 33.99
C ASP A 719 -35.82 57.43 33.22
N VAL A 720 -34.79 56.59 33.07
CA VAL A 720 -34.87 55.29 32.37
C VAL A 720 -35.15 54.19 33.39
N VAL A 721 -36.20 53.39 33.19
CA VAL A 721 -36.54 52.32 34.12
C VAL A 721 -35.63 51.11 33.88
N ILE A 722 -34.89 50.69 34.90
CA ILE A 722 -34.05 49.49 34.87
C ILE A 722 -34.86 48.28 35.34
N ASN A 723 -35.64 48.46 36.42
CA ASN A 723 -36.43 47.40 37.04
C ASN A 723 -37.60 48.01 37.84
N GLU A 724 -38.74 47.35 37.90
CA GLU A 724 -39.91 47.76 38.70
C GLU A 724 -40.67 46.55 39.28
N GLY A 725 -41.36 46.77 40.41
CA GLY A 725 -42.09 45.71 41.10
C GLY A 725 -42.86 46.22 42.32
N THR A 726 -43.19 45.33 43.26
CA THR A 726 -43.89 45.67 44.52
C THR A 726 -43.22 45.07 45.75
N ILE A 727 -43.26 45.75 46.89
CA ILE A 727 -42.69 45.32 48.18
C ILE A 727 -43.73 45.39 49.33
N ASP A 728 -43.67 44.46 50.28
CA ASP A 728 -44.52 44.43 51.47
C ASP A 728 -43.87 45.17 52.65
N LEU A 729 -44.50 46.26 53.08
CA LEU A 729 -44.09 47.10 54.22
C LEU A 729 -45.21 47.20 55.28
N SER A 730 -46.14 46.25 55.28
CA SER A 730 -47.34 46.25 56.13
C SER A 730 -47.04 46.26 57.64
N THR A 731 -45.83 45.86 58.06
CA THR A 731 -45.37 45.91 59.46
C THR A 731 -45.35 47.32 60.04
N LEU A 732 -45.19 48.36 59.20
CA LEU A 732 -45.26 49.76 59.62
C LEU A 732 -46.66 50.17 60.11
N ASN A 733 -47.72 49.43 59.77
CA ASN A 733 -49.08 49.73 60.22
C ASN A 733 -49.22 49.72 61.75
N GLN A 734 -48.42 48.92 62.45
CA GLN A 734 -48.52 48.80 63.90
C GLN A 734 -47.95 50.01 64.64
N VAL A 735 -47.14 50.83 63.95
CA VAL A 735 -46.42 51.95 64.55
C VAL A 735 -46.74 53.30 63.89
N LYS A 736 -47.36 53.33 62.71
CA LYS A 736 -47.64 54.56 61.94
C LYS A 736 -48.38 55.65 62.73
N ASP A 737 -49.32 55.28 63.62
CA ASP A 737 -50.14 56.24 64.35
C ASP A 737 -49.37 56.96 65.47
N ILE A 738 -48.28 56.35 65.96
CA ILE A 738 -47.50 56.80 67.12
C ILE A 738 -46.09 57.30 66.75
N VAL A 739 -45.72 57.21 65.47
CA VAL A 739 -44.43 57.63 64.93
C VAL A 739 -44.62 58.89 64.10
N GLU A 740 -43.94 59.97 64.49
CA GLU A 740 -44.00 61.24 63.74
C GLU A 740 -42.90 61.34 62.67
N LEU A 741 -41.76 60.67 62.90
CA LEU A 741 -40.59 60.66 62.02
C LEU A 741 -39.95 59.27 62.01
N ALA A 742 -39.59 58.79 60.83
CA ALA A 742 -38.77 57.61 60.63
C ALA A 742 -37.55 57.96 59.77
N GLN A 743 -36.45 57.24 59.90
CA GLN A 743 -35.27 57.39 59.07
C GLN A 743 -35.03 56.13 58.27
N LEU A 744 -35.04 56.21 56.94
CA LEU A 744 -34.50 55.15 56.10
C LEU A 744 -32.98 55.24 56.12
N LYS A 745 -32.37 54.20 56.70
CA LYS A 745 -30.92 54.01 56.82
C LYS A 745 -30.51 52.74 56.07
N PHE A 746 -29.20 52.53 55.94
CA PHE A 746 -28.64 51.36 55.28
C PHE A 746 -27.67 50.67 56.22
N GLY A 747 -27.89 49.38 56.50
CA GLY A 747 -26.98 48.59 57.35
C GLY A 747 -25.69 48.24 56.60
N THR A 748 -25.80 48.11 55.28
CA THR A 748 -24.70 47.91 54.33
C THR A 748 -24.98 48.78 53.11
N TYR A 749 -23.95 49.50 52.64
CA TYR A 749 -24.04 50.34 51.45
C TYR A 749 -22.69 50.33 50.70
N SER A 750 -22.68 49.76 49.51
CA SER A 750 -21.57 49.83 48.57
C SER A 750 -22.13 49.89 47.16
N ASN A 751 -21.76 50.91 46.39
CA ASN A 751 -22.09 50.97 44.97
C ASN A 751 -20.83 51.28 44.17
N THR A 752 -20.23 50.24 43.58
CA THR A 752 -19.06 50.34 42.69
C THR A 752 -19.40 50.00 41.24
N THR A 753 -20.68 49.76 40.93
CA THR A 753 -21.19 49.36 39.60
C THR A 753 -20.95 50.40 38.50
N GLY A 754 -20.81 51.67 38.88
CA GLY A 754 -20.83 52.81 37.97
C GLY A 754 -22.24 53.19 37.48
N LEU A 755 -23.28 52.49 37.95
CA LEU A 755 -24.69 52.89 37.84
C LEU A 755 -25.07 53.83 39.00
N LYS A 756 -25.43 55.07 38.67
CA LYS A 756 -26.14 55.96 39.59
C LYS A 756 -27.62 55.71 39.38
N ALA A 757 -28.31 55.18 40.38
CA ALA A 757 -29.73 54.83 40.26
C ALA A 757 -30.59 55.68 41.20
N LYS A 758 -31.89 55.74 40.92
CA LYS A 758 -32.95 56.26 41.76
C LYS A 758 -33.85 55.10 42.14
N LEU A 759 -34.00 54.84 43.42
CA LEU A 759 -35.04 53.96 43.95
C LEU A 759 -36.25 54.82 44.32
N LYS A 760 -37.34 54.69 43.58
CA LYS A 760 -38.63 55.26 43.95
C LYS A 760 -39.43 54.21 44.71
N LEU A 761 -39.94 54.55 45.89
CA LEU A 761 -40.81 53.73 46.73
C LEU A 761 -42.16 54.45 46.90
N GLY A 762 -43.25 53.81 46.47
CA GLY A 762 -44.55 54.49 46.35
C GLY A 762 -44.49 55.68 45.38
N ASP A 763 -45.41 56.62 45.53
CA ASP A 763 -45.41 57.83 44.71
C ASP A 763 -44.55 58.98 45.28
N ASP A 764 -44.25 58.93 46.58
CA ASP A 764 -43.79 60.10 47.34
C ASP A 764 -42.35 60.00 47.88
N VAL A 765 -41.69 58.84 47.76
CA VAL A 765 -40.33 58.64 48.27
C VAL A 765 -39.38 58.30 47.13
N THR A 766 -38.37 59.15 46.92
CA THR A 766 -37.32 58.93 45.93
C THR A 766 -35.95 58.98 46.61
N ILE A 767 -35.14 57.98 46.31
CA ILE A 767 -33.84 57.73 46.92
C ILE A 767 -32.82 57.73 45.80
N THR A 768 -31.88 58.68 45.82
CA THR A 768 -30.75 58.60 44.90
C THR A 768 -29.69 57.67 45.48
N LEU A 769 -29.42 56.58 44.79
CA LEU A 769 -28.35 55.63 45.07
C LEU A 769 -27.08 56.12 44.37
N THR A 770 -26.20 56.78 45.13
CA THR A 770 -24.87 57.24 44.68
C THR A 770 -23.75 56.32 45.18
N ASP A 771 -22.50 56.75 45.09
CA ASP A 771 -21.33 56.12 45.72
C ASP A 771 -21.29 56.28 47.25
N THR A 772 -22.15 57.14 47.80
CA THR A 772 -22.18 57.56 49.20
C THR A 772 -23.49 57.14 49.85
N GLN A 773 -23.42 56.69 51.10
CA GLN A 773 -24.59 56.18 51.82
C GLN A 773 -25.61 57.30 52.08
N PRO A 774 -26.85 57.21 51.54
CA PRO A 774 -27.88 58.18 51.82
C PRO A 774 -28.56 57.91 53.18
N THR A 775 -29.10 58.95 53.82
CA THR A 775 -30.02 58.82 54.96
C THR A 775 -31.22 59.70 54.67
N ILE A 776 -32.43 59.15 54.78
CA ILE A 776 -33.66 59.84 54.39
C ILE A 776 -34.62 59.88 55.55
N GLU A 777 -35.09 61.08 55.89
CA GLU A 777 -36.16 61.26 56.87
C GLU A 777 -37.52 61.15 56.19
N LEU A 778 -38.36 60.30 56.73
CA LEU A 778 -39.75 60.10 56.32
C LEU A 778 -40.65 60.79 57.33
N ASN A 779 -41.53 61.65 56.84
CA ASN A 779 -42.57 62.27 57.64
C ASN A 779 -43.77 61.33 57.82
N LYS A 780 -44.68 61.68 58.73
CA LYS A 780 -45.87 60.88 59.04
C LYS A 780 -46.71 60.50 57.82
N ALA A 781 -46.96 61.43 56.89
CA ALA A 781 -47.73 61.16 55.68
C ALA A 781 -47.06 60.12 54.78
N GLN A 782 -45.73 60.19 54.63
CA GLN A 782 -44.94 59.20 53.89
C GLN A 782 -44.91 57.84 54.58
N ILE A 783 -44.91 57.80 55.91
CA ILE A 783 -44.98 56.54 56.68
C ILE A 783 -46.36 55.89 56.49
N GLU A 784 -47.42 56.69 56.49
CA GLU A 784 -48.79 56.22 56.26
C GLU A 784 -48.98 55.65 54.85
N THR A 785 -48.41 56.28 53.82
CA THR A 785 -48.49 55.80 52.42
C THR A 785 -47.64 54.56 52.16
N LEU A 786 -46.54 54.39 52.89
CA LEU A 786 -45.68 53.20 52.77
C LEU A 786 -46.15 52.01 53.60
N ALA A 787 -47.08 52.17 54.54
CA ALA A 787 -47.55 51.08 55.41
C ALA A 787 -48.57 50.15 54.71
N ASP A 788 -48.21 49.54 53.58
CA ASP A 788 -49.06 48.65 52.78
C ASP A 788 -48.34 47.34 52.40
N THR A 789 -49.12 46.33 52.01
CA THR A 789 -48.69 45.00 51.57
C THR A 789 -48.12 44.96 50.15
N ALA A 790 -48.38 45.97 49.31
CA ALA A 790 -47.95 46.01 47.92
C ALA A 790 -47.54 47.43 47.47
N VAL A 791 -46.48 47.96 48.07
CA VAL A 791 -45.95 49.27 47.72
C VAL A 791 -45.15 49.16 46.41
N PRO A 792 -45.47 49.93 45.35
CA PRO A 792 -44.71 49.87 44.11
C PRO A 792 -43.29 50.41 44.31
N TYR A 793 -42.31 49.79 43.66
CA TYR A 793 -40.96 50.32 43.56
C TYR A 793 -40.50 50.41 42.11
N LYS A 794 -39.65 51.41 41.83
CA LYS A 794 -38.93 51.53 40.55
C LYS A 794 -37.47 51.82 40.81
N ILE A 795 -36.58 51.07 40.17
CA ILE A 795 -35.15 51.38 40.06
C ILE A 795 -34.96 52.03 38.69
N MET A 796 -34.52 53.28 38.69
CA MET A 796 -34.41 54.10 37.48
C MET A 796 -33.03 54.73 37.38
N LEU A 797 -32.53 54.95 36.17
CA LEU A 797 -31.39 55.82 35.96
C LEU A 797 -31.87 57.28 35.94
N PRO A 798 -31.20 58.21 36.64
CA PRO A 798 -31.54 59.62 36.62
C PRO A 798 -31.45 60.18 35.20
N ALA A 799 -32.42 60.99 34.80
CA ALA A 799 -32.33 61.83 33.62
C ALA A 799 -31.02 62.64 33.60
N ASN A 800 -30.45 62.79 32.41
CA ASN A 800 -29.19 63.51 32.16
C ASN A 800 -28.00 63.03 33.03
N SER A 801 -27.95 61.75 33.39
CA SER A 801 -26.81 61.12 34.04
C SER A 801 -25.94 60.35 33.06
N THR A 802 -24.66 60.24 33.41
CA THR A 802 -23.74 59.32 32.74
C THR A 802 -23.70 58.02 33.51
N ILE A 803 -23.88 56.92 32.80
CA ILE A 803 -23.69 55.57 33.32
C ILE A 803 -22.42 54.96 32.72
N ALA A 804 -21.73 54.15 33.50
CA ALA A 804 -20.60 53.35 33.05
C ALA A 804 -20.73 51.99 33.74
N LEU A 805 -20.94 50.92 32.97
CA LEU A 805 -21.01 49.57 33.53
C LEU A 805 -19.60 49.04 33.77
N ASN A 806 -19.16 49.04 35.02
CA ASN A 806 -17.87 48.49 35.42
C ASN A 806 -18.00 46.99 35.69
N TYR A 807 -17.35 46.14 34.89
CA TYR A 807 -17.37 44.67 35.02
C TYR A 807 -17.21 44.17 36.46
N ASN A 808 -16.23 44.68 37.23
CA ASN A 808 -16.00 44.25 38.61
C ASN A 808 -16.86 44.98 39.65
N GLY A 809 -17.77 45.85 39.20
CA GLY A 809 -18.61 46.66 40.07
C GLY A 809 -19.74 45.87 40.71
N GLN A 810 -20.08 46.23 41.95
CA GLN A 810 -21.15 45.61 42.74
C GLN A 810 -21.97 46.67 43.47
N LEU A 811 -23.29 46.50 43.46
CA LEU A 811 -24.25 47.25 44.24
C LEU A 811 -24.75 46.32 45.35
N ASN A 812 -24.33 46.59 46.57
CA ASN A 812 -24.77 45.87 47.76
C ASN A 812 -25.38 46.88 48.74
N VAL A 813 -26.71 46.87 48.85
CA VAL A 813 -27.46 47.78 49.72
C VAL A 813 -28.47 47.03 50.58
N ALA A 814 -28.48 47.34 51.87
CA ALA A 814 -29.40 46.76 52.85
C ALA A 814 -30.18 47.86 53.59
N PRO A 815 -31.20 48.46 52.97
CA PRO A 815 -32.06 49.45 53.62
C PRO A 815 -32.84 48.90 54.82
N TYR A 816 -32.98 49.73 55.86
CA TYR A 816 -33.86 49.52 57.00
C TYR A 816 -34.46 50.84 57.48
N LEU A 817 -35.68 50.80 58.01
CA LEU A 817 -36.34 51.95 58.64
C LEU A 817 -36.01 51.98 60.13
N SER A 818 -35.41 53.07 60.59
CA SER A 818 -35.08 53.37 61.97
C SER A 818 -36.12 54.32 62.55
N VAL A 819 -36.78 53.90 63.62
CA VAL A 819 -37.94 54.58 64.21
C VAL A 819 -37.71 54.80 65.70
N ASP A 820 -37.92 56.04 66.17
CA ASP A 820 -37.84 56.40 67.58
C ASP A 820 -39.24 56.57 68.19
N LEU A 821 -39.65 55.63 69.03
CA LEU A 821 -40.93 55.70 69.76
C LEU A 821 -40.77 56.55 71.02
N LYS A 822 -41.52 57.65 71.14
CA LYS A 822 -41.59 58.47 72.37
C LYS A 822 -42.81 58.10 73.20
N VAL A 823 -42.59 57.57 74.40
CA VAL A 823 -43.68 57.32 75.37
C VAL A 823 -43.50 58.26 76.56
N ALA A 824 -44.53 59.06 76.87
CA ALA A 824 -44.54 59.98 78.02
C ALA A 824 -45.47 59.45 79.12
N THR A 825 -44.96 59.33 80.35
CA THR A 825 -45.78 59.01 81.53
C THR A 825 -45.69 60.16 82.53
N GLU A 826 -46.82 60.66 83.06
CA GLU A 826 -46.83 61.70 84.10
C GLU A 826 -46.67 61.08 85.50
N VAL A 827 -45.73 61.60 86.30
CA VAL A 827 -45.58 61.23 87.71
C VAL A 827 -45.66 62.50 88.56
N SER A 828 -46.60 62.53 89.52
CA SER A 828 -46.75 63.64 90.47
C SER A 828 -45.80 63.43 91.66
N LEU A 829 -44.94 64.40 91.92
CA LEU A 829 -44.06 64.46 93.09
C LEU A 829 -44.73 65.41 94.10
N LYS A 830 -45.12 64.91 95.27
CA LYS A 830 -45.63 65.73 96.38
C LYS A 830 -44.53 66.54 97.03
#